data_AF-A0A7X7PND2-F1
#
_entry.id   AF-A0A7X7PND2-F1
#
_cell.length_a   1.000
_cell.length_b   1.000
_cell.length_c   1.000
_cell.angle_alpha   90.00
_cell.angle_beta   90.00
_cell.angle_gamma   90.00
#
_symmetry.space_group_name_H-M   'P 1'
#
loop_
_entity.id
_entity.type
_entity.pdbx_description
1 polymer ?
#
loop_
_entity_poly.entity_id
_entity_poly.type
_entity_poly.pdbx_seq_one_letter_code
_entity_poly.pdbx_strand_id
1 'polypeptide(L)'
;MAEGEHPVAGWQSRCGGPLLLPLLVVPLLVLAACGGEHLASVPTTIHVYDDGHGTYATLAEAVQEAPAGATIVLHAGAYTLLKPLDVFRSVRIRGEGASVTTITCRTRNHLIGFSGDGHLSLADLTLRHTSTGPESDPADIVLARGGRLTMERCAVEGATLGTGHFTGRGGAGVRLLGTAAATLRELHASGNQLAAVVCDPHARPLLDDPAFHDNGYDGVHVLADRSGPTDSAELTRFLDETMSSLLRTLHTPGAVACVVKDGRVMLSKGYGYANRETRTPVDPERTLFRIASLTKVFTAVAALQLAEQGLLELDAEVTTFLPNLDLPVEYAQPLRVEDLLTHSSGFDERTVGMAYRDLAHPPALTDYLRHEMPRQVAPAGLLYSYSNYNYAVAGALVQAVAGIPYETYVGTHILAPLGMTRTTFRPEGALRADVAPGYRWQGSASVPLPPDGASAASAAQLYSTGHDMAQFLLCQLQGGAVGHTRILSTASVRRMLGARFTPAAHLPASGYAYVQQPLANRLPMVQTGDWQGYSALMMLLPEDGLGLFVAANSGGKQLREELLERFMNHYYADRERLYGAQPPSELARDVSRYCGTYRTLRMAHTALDKWLAFDADEDEVVTAEPHGILVIDDTRYVQLEPRVFRERYGEGFALFRQDASGDVTYLSRGTVTYQRLRWYETYVAQRRLVILFSFVFAATFVAWLATPLLGRLRRSLPLLRRLGWRRPAGYVEPPVAQLARAAAGLVALLDMGFLAGAALLITTANLRYGVSTGVRALLVVPIASTTLTVALLAFVFLAWRRGYWGPISR
;
A
#
# COMPACT_ATOMS: atom_id res chain seq x y z
N MET A 1 38.87 -3.55 55.00
CA MET A 1 39.27 -2.30 55.68
C MET A 1 38.82 -1.18 54.76
N ALA A 2 37.57 -0.73 54.88
CA ALA A 2 37.00 0.08 55.98
C ALA A 2 37.51 1.53 55.82
N GLU A 3 36.67 2.49 55.38
CA GLU A 3 35.63 3.26 56.12
C GLU A 3 36.16 4.70 56.31
N GLY A 4 35.38 5.78 56.34
CA GLY A 4 33.93 5.99 56.20
C GLY A 4 33.66 7.39 55.56
N GLU A 5 32.50 7.63 54.91
CA GLU A 5 31.26 8.21 55.49
C GLU A 5 31.25 9.76 55.56
N HIS A 6 30.15 10.54 55.42
CA HIS A 6 28.85 10.52 54.71
C HIS A 6 28.07 11.82 55.13
N PRO A 7 26.77 12.08 54.82
CA PRO A 7 26.03 12.14 53.54
C PRO A 7 25.10 13.40 53.42
N VAL A 8 24.17 13.42 52.42
CA VAL A 8 22.73 13.89 52.41
C VAL A 8 22.33 14.05 50.91
N ALA A 9 21.61 13.10 50.27
CA ALA A 9 20.13 12.96 50.11
C ALA A 9 19.42 14.17 49.45
N GLY A 10 18.49 14.08 48.47
CA GLY A 10 17.84 13.00 47.70
C GLY A 10 17.07 13.63 46.50
N TRP A 11 16.21 13.00 45.69
CA TRP A 11 15.68 11.61 45.55
C TRP A 11 15.05 11.45 44.12
N GLN A 12 14.58 10.26 43.72
CA GLN A 12 13.80 10.00 42.48
C GLN A 12 12.74 8.90 42.74
N SER A 13 11.60 8.91 42.03
CA SER A 13 10.86 7.67 41.69
C SER A 13 9.83 7.86 40.56
N ARG A 14 9.48 6.75 39.88
CA ARG A 14 8.39 6.62 38.88
C ARG A 14 7.33 5.61 39.37
N CYS A 15 6.15 5.67 38.75
CA CYS A 15 5.19 4.57 38.42
C CYS A 15 3.77 4.68 39.01
N GLY A 16 2.76 4.44 38.14
CA GLY A 16 1.40 4.00 38.52
C GLY A 16 0.23 4.95 38.17
N GLY A 17 -0.72 4.48 37.34
CA GLY A 17 -2.12 4.97 37.30
C GLY A 17 -3.07 3.85 37.80
N PRO A 18 -4.39 3.80 37.48
CA PRO A 18 -5.32 4.81 36.92
C PRO A 18 -6.62 4.99 37.78
N LEU A 19 -7.61 5.83 37.38
CA LEU A 19 -9.07 5.73 37.70
C LEU A 19 -9.96 6.81 37.00
N LEU A 20 -11.30 6.72 37.11
CA LEU A 20 -12.33 7.27 36.17
C LEU A 20 -13.20 8.47 36.66
N LEU A 21 -13.55 9.41 35.75
CA LEU A 21 -14.81 10.21 35.51
C LEU A 21 -15.63 10.87 36.68
N PRO A 22 -16.61 11.81 36.45
CA PRO A 22 -16.98 12.67 35.28
C PRO A 22 -17.32 14.19 35.60
N LEU A 23 -17.81 14.93 34.57
CA LEU A 23 -18.73 16.12 34.60
C LEU A 23 -18.23 17.54 35.01
N LEU A 24 -18.12 18.48 34.04
CA LEU A 24 -18.99 19.69 33.87
C LEU A 24 -18.55 20.59 32.68
N VAL A 25 -19.30 21.67 32.38
CA VAL A 25 -19.42 22.35 31.07
C VAL A 25 -19.14 23.87 31.15
N VAL A 26 -18.13 24.38 30.38
CA VAL A 26 -18.07 25.63 29.52
C VAL A 26 -18.43 27.03 30.16
N PRO A 27 -18.04 28.27 29.69
CA PRO A 27 -17.14 28.80 28.62
C PRO A 27 -16.15 30.00 28.95
N LEU A 28 -15.36 30.41 27.93
CA LEU A 28 -14.95 31.80 27.49
C LEU A 28 -13.79 32.64 28.12
N LEU A 29 -12.94 33.20 27.21
CA LEU A 29 -12.24 34.53 27.20
C LEU A 29 -11.03 34.78 28.17
N VAL A 30 -9.95 35.55 27.85
CA VAL A 30 -9.45 36.18 26.59
C VAL A 30 -7.96 36.64 26.74
N LEU A 31 -7.24 36.87 25.61
CA LEU A 31 -5.95 37.62 25.40
C LEU A 31 -4.71 37.25 26.27
N ALA A 32 -3.42 37.41 25.91
CA ALA A 32 -2.60 37.62 24.70
C ALA A 32 -1.37 38.48 25.11
N ALA A 33 -0.15 38.01 24.83
CA ALA A 33 1.09 38.79 24.67
C ALA A 33 2.17 37.80 24.17
N CYS A 34 2.59 37.83 22.90
CA CYS A 34 3.54 38.78 22.29
C CYS A 34 4.99 38.58 22.76
N GLY A 35 5.83 38.10 21.83
CA GLY A 35 7.26 37.83 22.03
C GLY A 35 7.94 37.41 20.72
N GLY A 36 7.58 38.05 19.60
CA GLY A 36 8.25 37.87 18.32
C GLY A 36 9.28 38.97 18.11
N GLU A 37 10.54 38.62 17.90
CA GLU A 37 11.58 39.59 17.57
C GLU A 37 11.39 40.10 16.13
N HIS A 38 11.11 41.40 15.99
CA HIS A 38 11.04 42.04 14.68
C HIS A 38 12.44 42.22 14.09
N LEU A 39 12.85 41.30 13.23
CA LEU A 39 13.79 41.62 12.16
C LEU A 39 13.07 42.52 11.15
N ALA A 40 13.56 43.75 10.98
CA ALA A 40 12.96 44.73 10.08
C ALA A 40 13.14 44.29 8.61
N SER A 41 12.09 43.76 8.00
CA SER A 41 12.00 43.60 6.55
C SER A 41 11.57 44.93 5.91
N VAL A 42 12.38 45.41 4.97
CA VAL A 42 11.94 46.45 4.03
C VAL A 42 10.82 45.83 3.16
N PRO A 43 9.68 46.50 2.96
CA PRO A 43 8.62 45.96 2.12
C PRO A 43 9.05 45.98 0.65
N THR A 44 9.47 44.83 0.13
CA THR A 44 9.60 44.58 -1.32
C THR A 44 8.23 44.24 -1.88
N THR A 45 7.51 45.28 -2.32
CA THR A 45 6.23 45.18 -3.02
C THR A 45 6.37 44.31 -4.27
N ILE A 46 5.70 43.16 -4.34
CA ILE A 46 5.73 42.29 -5.53
C ILE A 46 4.48 42.57 -6.37
N HIS A 47 4.72 42.90 -7.64
CA HIS A 47 3.66 43.26 -8.60
C HIS A 47 3.44 42.14 -9.62
N VAL A 48 2.18 41.92 -9.99
CA VAL A 48 1.79 40.96 -11.03
C VAL A 48 1.00 41.68 -12.13
N TYR A 49 1.40 41.44 -13.38
CA TYR A 49 0.88 42.06 -14.60
C TYR A 49 0.38 41.01 -15.61
N ASP A 50 -0.20 41.50 -16.70
CA ASP A 50 -0.92 40.75 -17.74
C ASP A 50 -2.29 40.20 -17.30
N ASP A 51 -2.90 40.87 -16.29
CA ASP A 51 -4.31 40.90 -15.84
C ASP A 51 -4.68 40.32 -14.46
N GLY A 52 -3.75 39.67 -13.76
CA GLY A 52 -3.89 39.28 -12.34
C GLY A 52 -3.46 40.37 -11.34
N HIS A 53 -4.20 41.48 -11.24
CA HIS A 53 -3.84 42.61 -10.37
C HIS A 53 -3.72 42.24 -8.88
N GLY A 54 -2.51 42.36 -8.32
CA GLY A 54 -2.26 42.20 -6.89
C GLY A 54 -0.91 42.73 -6.44
N THR A 55 -0.86 43.19 -5.19
CA THR A 55 0.38 43.41 -4.44
C THR A 55 0.53 42.24 -3.47
N TYR A 56 1.61 41.49 -3.58
CA TYR A 56 1.85 40.30 -2.76
C TYR A 56 2.92 40.56 -1.71
N ALA A 57 2.78 39.94 -0.53
CA ALA A 57 3.76 40.04 0.55
C ALA A 57 4.97 39.12 0.31
N THR A 58 4.79 38.02 -0.44
CA THR A 58 5.87 37.07 -0.76
C THR A 58 5.82 36.60 -2.23
N LEU A 59 6.99 36.22 -2.75
CA LEU A 59 7.12 35.65 -4.10
C LEU A 59 6.34 34.34 -4.25
N ALA A 60 6.27 33.54 -3.18
CA ALA A 60 5.53 32.28 -3.19
C ALA A 60 4.02 32.50 -3.40
N GLU A 61 3.42 33.50 -2.72
CA GLU A 61 2.02 33.88 -2.92
C GLU A 61 1.80 34.43 -4.33
N ALA A 62 2.66 35.33 -4.81
CA ALA A 62 2.55 35.89 -6.16
C ALA A 62 2.53 34.79 -7.23
N VAL A 63 3.42 33.80 -7.12
CA VAL A 63 3.50 32.66 -8.05
C VAL A 63 2.32 31.69 -7.91
N GLN A 64 1.76 31.54 -6.71
CA GLN A 64 0.62 30.65 -6.46
C GLN A 64 -0.71 31.24 -6.90
N GLU A 65 -0.88 32.56 -6.87
CA GLU A 65 -2.13 33.25 -7.20
C GLU A 65 -2.13 33.86 -8.63
N ALA A 66 -0.97 34.15 -9.23
CA ALA A 66 -0.91 34.79 -10.56
C ALA A 66 -1.47 33.89 -11.70
N PRO A 67 -2.29 34.43 -12.62
CA PRO A 67 -2.88 33.63 -13.70
C PRO A 67 -1.82 33.06 -14.65
N ALA A 68 -2.18 32.01 -15.40
CA ALA A 68 -1.28 31.39 -16.36
C ALA A 68 -0.92 32.39 -17.48
N GLY A 69 0.38 32.61 -17.67
CA GLY A 69 0.94 33.58 -18.60
C GLY A 69 1.39 34.90 -17.95
N ALA A 70 1.00 35.19 -16.70
CA ALA A 70 1.26 36.45 -16.02
C ALA A 70 2.75 36.80 -15.86
N THR A 71 3.03 38.09 -15.67
CA THR A 71 4.38 38.62 -15.40
C THR A 71 4.49 39.11 -13.96
N ILE A 72 5.31 38.45 -13.17
CA ILE A 72 5.67 38.81 -11.79
C ILE A 72 6.93 39.66 -11.83
N VAL A 73 6.87 40.88 -11.29
CA VAL A 73 7.99 41.83 -11.25
C VAL A 73 8.48 41.99 -9.82
N LEU A 74 9.80 41.89 -9.68
CA LEU A 74 10.54 42.03 -8.43
C LEU A 74 11.41 43.27 -8.50
N HIS A 75 11.19 44.21 -7.59
CA HIS A 75 12.09 45.35 -7.39
C HIS A 75 13.44 44.90 -6.82
N ALA A 76 14.47 45.74 -6.98
CA ALA A 76 15.78 45.56 -6.37
C ALA A 76 15.68 45.21 -4.87
N GLY A 77 16.30 44.12 -4.47
CA GLY A 77 16.19 43.57 -3.12
C GLY A 77 16.56 42.09 -3.03
N ALA A 78 16.55 41.58 -1.80
CA ALA A 78 16.79 40.18 -1.48
C ALA A 78 15.48 39.50 -1.02
N TYR A 79 15.07 38.47 -1.74
CA TYR A 79 13.85 37.69 -1.49
C TYR A 79 14.27 36.34 -0.90
N THR A 80 13.70 35.94 0.25
CA THR A 80 14.06 34.68 0.90
C THR A 80 12.89 33.69 0.82
N LEU A 81 13.12 32.57 0.16
CA LEU A 81 12.19 31.45 0.06
C LEU A 81 12.40 30.49 1.24
N LEU A 82 11.35 30.31 2.05
CA LEU A 82 11.35 29.34 3.18
C LEU A 82 11.20 27.88 2.73
N LYS A 83 10.81 27.66 1.46
CA LYS A 83 10.57 26.35 0.82
C LYS A 83 10.89 26.46 -0.68
N PRO A 84 11.13 25.36 -1.40
CA PRO A 84 11.28 25.38 -2.85
C PRO A 84 10.03 25.98 -3.52
N LEU A 85 10.25 26.69 -4.62
CA LEU A 85 9.19 27.29 -5.43
C LEU A 85 8.88 26.40 -6.64
N ASP A 86 7.89 25.51 -6.52
CA ASP A 86 7.41 24.71 -7.66
C ASP A 86 6.37 25.49 -8.49
N VAL A 87 6.64 25.63 -9.79
CA VAL A 87 5.81 26.28 -10.79
C VAL A 87 5.18 25.22 -11.71
N PHE A 88 3.85 25.21 -11.79
CA PHE A 88 3.07 24.23 -12.55
C PHE A 88 2.28 24.84 -13.72
N ARG A 89 2.62 26.05 -14.17
CA ARG A 89 1.95 26.75 -15.28
C ARG A 89 2.90 27.75 -15.94
N SER A 90 2.53 28.28 -17.09
CA SER A 90 3.32 29.35 -17.72
C SER A 90 3.34 30.60 -16.83
N VAL A 91 4.52 31.15 -16.53
CA VAL A 91 4.72 32.37 -15.72
C VAL A 91 6.02 33.04 -16.16
N ARG A 92 6.03 34.39 -16.19
CA ARG A 92 7.24 35.22 -16.30
C ARG A 92 7.61 35.76 -14.92
N ILE A 93 8.85 35.60 -14.46
CA ILE A 93 9.39 36.24 -13.25
C ILE A 93 10.56 37.13 -13.68
N ARG A 94 10.49 38.42 -13.36
CA ARG A 94 11.45 39.43 -13.82
C ARG A 94 11.94 40.31 -12.68
N GLY A 95 13.25 40.46 -12.53
CA GLY A 95 13.87 41.43 -11.64
C GLY A 95 14.16 42.77 -12.30
N GLU A 96 14.78 43.69 -11.55
CA GLU A 96 15.33 44.95 -12.06
C GLU A 96 16.79 44.81 -12.53
N GLY A 97 17.39 43.63 -12.39
CA GLY A 97 18.77 43.33 -12.78
C GLY A 97 19.42 42.29 -11.86
N ALA A 98 20.22 41.38 -12.42
CA ALA A 98 20.83 40.28 -11.65
C ALA A 98 21.72 40.76 -10.50
N SER A 99 22.41 41.89 -10.67
CA SER A 99 23.25 42.51 -9.63
C SER A 99 22.47 43.13 -8.46
N VAL A 100 21.16 43.36 -8.60
CA VAL A 100 20.32 44.07 -7.62
C VAL A 100 19.11 43.28 -7.14
N THR A 101 18.71 42.22 -7.86
CA THR A 101 17.56 41.37 -7.52
C THR A 101 18.03 39.95 -7.24
N THR A 102 17.96 39.50 -5.99
CA THR A 102 18.42 38.17 -5.58
C THR A 102 17.32 37.38 -4.88
N ILE A 103 17.06 36.15 -5.34
CA ILE A 103 16.19 35.18 -4.66
C ILE A 103 17.08 34.13 -4.00
N THR A 104 16.90 33.91 -2.70
CA THR A 104 17.68 32.96 -1.89
C THR A 104 16.82 31.84 -1.32
N CYS A 105 17.41 30.67 -1.14
CA CYS A 105 16.78 29.57 -0.41
C CYS A 105 17.82 28.75 0.38
N ARG A 106 17.32 27.88 1.29
CA ARG A 106 18.12 27.00 2.15
C ARG A 106 17.68 25.53 2.14
N THR A 107 16.63 25.19 1.39
CA THR A 107 15.99 23.86 1.47
C THR A 107 16.55 22.85 0.46
N ARG A 108 16.19 21.58 0.64
CA ARG A 108 16.50 20.44 -0.25
C ARG A 108 15.86 20.54 -1.64
N ASN A 109 16.36 19.71 -2.54
CA ASN A 109 15.91 19.44 -3.91
C ASN A 109 16.21 20.56 -4.91
N HIS A 110 15.57 21.73 -4.79
CA HIS A 110 15.74 22.83 -5.75
C HIS A 110 15.34 24.19 -5.15
N LEU A 111 15.74 25.30 -5.80
CA LEU A 111 15.27 26.66 -5.45
C LEU A 111 14.00 27.02 -6.25
N ILE A 112 14.01 26.87 -7.58
CA ILE A 112 12.82 26.96 -8.44
C ILE A 112 12.65 25.65 -9.23
N GLY A 113 11.48 25.02 -9.08
CA GLY A 113 11.07 23.86 -9.85
C GLY A 113 10.06 24.25 -10.93
N PHE A 114 10.12 23.65 -12.11
CA PHE A 114 9.12 23.82 -13.17
C PHE A 114 8.68 22.46 -13.69
N SER A 115 7.36 22.22 -13.74
CA SER A 115 6.80 20.93 -14.17
C SER A 115 5.53 21.11 -15.01
N GLY A 116 5.62 20.80 -16.31
CA GLY A 116 4.50 20.72 -17.24
C GLY A 116 4.79 21.32 -18.62
N ASP A 117 3.79 21.42 -19.49
CA ASP A 117 3.96 21.72 -20.92
C ASP A 117 4.03 23.22 -21.26
N GLY A 118 3.94 24.09 -20.24
CA GLY A 118 3.94 25.54 -20.38
C GLY A 118 5.31 26.17 -20.58
N HIS A 119 5.40 27.47 -20.28
CA HIS A 119 6.62 28.27 -20.40
C HIS A 119 6.94 29.02 -19.09
N LEU A 120 7.99 28.59 -18.39
CA LEU A 120 8.61 29.41 -17.33
C LEU A 120 9.67 30.32 -17.95
N SER A 121 9.59 31.60 -17.68
CA SER A 121 10.60 32.59 -18.07
C SER A 121 11.12 33.32 -16.83
N LEU A 122 12.44 33.37 -16.69
CA LEU A 122 13.16 34.05 -15.63
C LEU A 122 14.04 35.13 -16.28
N ALA A 123 14.00 36.36 -15.78
CA ALA A 123 14.80 37.45 -16.36
C ALA A 123 15.35 38.40 -15.30
N ASP A 124 16.53 38.97 -15.59
CA ASP A 124 17.09 40.11 -14.85
C ASP A 124 17.23 39.86 -13.33
N LEU A 125 17.66 38.66 -12.91
CA LEU A 125 17.70 38.24 -11.48
C LEU A 125 18.78 37.19 -11.14
N THR A 126 19.21 37.15 -9.88
CA THR A 126 20.11 36.12 -9.32
C THR A 126 19.34 35.13 -8.46
N LEU A 127 19.66 33.85 -8.58
CA LEU A 127 19.13 32.75 -7.78
C LEU A 127 20.27 32.09 -7.01
N ARG A 128 20.21 32.06 -5.68
CA ARG A 128 21.32 31.59 -4.82
C ARG A 128 20.87 30.61 -3.74
N HIS A 129 21.48 29.42 -3.69
CA HIS A 129 21.37 28.57 -2.50
C HIS A 129 22.35 29.06 -1.43
N THR A 130 21.90 29.10 -0.18
CA THR A 130 22.64 29.74 0.93
C THR A 130 23.00 28.78 2.07
N SER A 131 23.04 27.48 1.79
CA SER A 131 23.50 26.47 2.75
C SER A 131 25.01 26.30 2.70
N THR A 132 25.69 26.60 3.80
CA THR A 132 27.15 26.48 3.94
C THR A 132 27.50 25.59 5.12
N GLY A 133 27.90 24.34 4.86
CA GLY A 133 28.36 23.42 5.91
C GLY A 133 28.45 21.96 5.43
N PRO A 134 29.09 21.06 6.20
CA PRO A 134 29.24 19.63 5.85
C PRO A 134 27.92 18.83 5.90
N GLU A 135 26.84 19.41 6.44
CA GLU A 135 25.48 18.87 6.42
C GLU A 135 24.58 19.61 5.40
N SER A 136 25.16 20.19 4.33
CA SER A 136 24.39 20.98 3.37
C SER A 136 23.35 20.13 2.63
N ASP A 137 22.08 20.43 2.89
CA ASP A 137 20.92 19.94 2.17
C ASP A 137 21.14 19.98 0.63
N PRO A 138 21.06 18.83 -0.09
CA PRO A 138 21.35 18.79 -1.53
C PRO A 138 20.25 19.49 -2.33
N ALA A 139 20.64 20.37 -3.24
CA ALA A 139 19.72 21.15 -4.07
C ALA A 139 20.35 21.60 -5.40
N ASP A 140 19.54 21.64 -6.46
CA ASP A 140 19.81 22.41 -7.68
C ASP A 140 19.31 23.86 -7.52
N ILE A 141 19.67 24.80 -8.39
CA ILE A 141 19.07 26.15 -8.36
C ILE A 141 17.76 26.16 -9.16
N VAL A 142 17.81 25.88 -10.46
CA VAL A 142 16.62 25.75 -11.33
C VAL A 142 16.47 24.31 -11.78
N LEU A 143 15.26 23.75 -11.69
CA LEU A 143 14.95 22.37 -12.09
C LEU A 143 13.70 22.34 -12.99
N ALA A 144 13.88 22.16 -14.29
CA ALA A 144 12.80 22.00 -15.27
C ALA A 144 12.59 20.51 -15.63
N ARG A 145 11.38 20.00 -15.38
CA ARG A 145 10.98 18.60 -15.62
C ARG A 145 10.17 18.41 -16.91
N GLY A 146 9.96 19.48 -17.67
CA GLY A 146 9.21 19.49 -18.94
C GLY A 146 9.04 20.90 -19.48
N GLY A 147 8.32 21.04 -20.60
CA GLY A 147 7.94 22.32 -21.18
C GLY A 147 9.10 23.17 -21.67
N ARG A 148 8.92 24.50 -21.64
CA ARG A 148 9.93 25.50 -22.04
C ARG A 148 10.43 26.28 -20.83
N LEU A 149 11.75 26.38 -20.69
CA LEU A 149 12.43 27.29 -19.78
C LEU A 149 13.12 28.39 -20.60
N THR A 150 12.95 29.65 -20.19
CA THR A 150 13.80 30.76 -20.66
C THR A 150 14.48 31.40 -19.45
N MET A 151 15.77 31.65 -19.57
CA MET A 151 16.54 32.47 -18.63
C MET A 151 17.28 33.53 -19.42
N GLU A 152 17.16 34.79 -19.02
CA GLU A 152 17.73 35.94 -19.74
C GLU A 152 18.36 36.93 -18.75
N ARG A 153 19.68 37.14 -18.81
CA ARG A 153 20.45 37.94 -17.83
C ARG A 153 20.19 37.47 -16.40
N CYS A 154 20.42 36.18 -16.17
CA CYS A 154 20.26 35.55 -14.87
C CYS A 154 21.59 35.05 -14.30
N ALA A 155 21.68 34.95 -12.98
CA ALA A 155 22.75 34.21 -12.31
C ALA A 155 22.20 33.03 -11.50
N VAL A 156 22.90 31.89 -11.49
CA VAL A 156 22.58 30.70 -10.67
C VAL A 156 23.77 30.27 -9.84
N GLU A 157 23.62 30.29 -8.52
CA GLU A 157 24.76 30.23 -7.60
C GLU A 157 24.59 29.25 -6.43
N GLY A 158 25.64 28.48 -6.14
CA GLY A 158 25.80 27.76 -4.88
C GLY A 158 25.08 26.42 -4.74
N ALA A 159 24.66 25.76 -5.84
CA ALA A 159 23.99 24.46 -5.77
C ALA A 159 24.83 23.39 -5.05
N THR A 160 24.18 22.58 -4.22
CA THR A 160 24.80 21.64 -3.28
C THR A 160 24.55 20.18 -3.69
N LEU A 161 25.61 19.36 -3.72
CA LEU A 161 25.56 17.94 -4.04
C LEU A 161 25.40 17.09 -2.76
N GLY A 162 24.65 16.00 -2.82
CA GLY A 162 24.49 15.07 -1.68
C GLY A 162 25.73 14.21 -1.40
N THR A 163 26.18 14.19 -0.15
CA THR A 163 27.36 13.42 0.30
C THR A 163 27.05 11.94 0.56
N GLY A 164 26.76 11.17 -0.49
CA GLY A 164 26.52 9.73 -0.37
C GLY A 164 26.62 8.95 -1.68
N HIS A 165 27.07 7.68 -1.60
CA HIS A 165 27.20 6.76 -2.75
C HIS A 165 25.87 6.45 -3.48
N PHE A 166 24.73 6.92 -2.97
CA PHE A 166 23.38 6.63 -3.48
C PHE A 166 22.54 7.89 -3.74
N THR A 167 23.12 9.10 -3.70
CA THR A 167 22.36 10.36 -3.80
C THR A 167 22.97 11.34 -4.81
N GLY A 168 22.90 11.02 -6.10
CA GLY A 168 23.24 11.92 -7.22
C GLY A 168 22.25 13.08 -7.42
N ARG A 169 21.69 13.63 -6.34
CA ARG A 169 20.70 14.73 -6.35
C ARG A 169 21.37 16.05 -5.94
N GLY A 170 20.91 17.14 -6.54
CA GLY A 170 21.43 18.49 -6.31
C GLY A 170 22.73 18.79 -7.06
N GLY A 171 23.25 20.01 -6.84
CA GLY A 171 24.53 20.48 -7.36
C GLY A 171 24.49 21.17 -8.72
N ALA A 172 23.37 21.18 -9.45
CA ALA A 172 23.27 21.86 -10.74
C ALA A 172 22.79 23.30 -10.61
N GLY A 173 23.39 24.23 -11.37
CA GLY A 173 22.83 25.57 -11.56
C GLY A 173 21.46 25.50 -12.28
N VAL A 174 21.41 24.83 -13.42
CA VAL A 174 20.16 24.51 -14.12
C VAL A 174 20.10 23.02 -14.44
N ARG A 175 19.11 22.29 -13.93
CA ARG A 175 18.84 20.88 -14.30
C ARG A 175 17.62 20.78 -15.22
N LEU A 176 17.79 20.09 -16.35
CA LEU A 176 16.78 19.86 -17.37
C LEU A 176 16.50 18.36 -17.49
N LEU A 177 15.26 17.93 -17.25
CA LEU A 177 14.86 16.52 -17.28
C LEU A 177 13.83 16.24 -18.39
N GLY A 178 13.81 15.00 -18.88
CA GLY A 178 12.88 14.55 -19.92
C GLY A 178 13.10 15.31 -21.24
N THR A 179 12.02 15.88 -21.75
CA THR A 179 11.99 16.65 -23.01
C THR A 179 12.05 18.17 -22.80
N ALA A 180 12.46 18.64 -21.61
CA ALA A 180 12.56 20.07 -21.33
C ALA A 180 13.45 20.80 -22.36
N ALA A 181 12.88 21.83 -22.98
CA ALA A 181 13.59 22.73 -23.87
C ALA A 181 13.99 23.99 -23.07
N ALA A 182 15.25 24.40 -23.16
CA ALA A 182 15.74 25.59 -22.46
C ALA A 182 16.36 26.59 -23.44
N THR A 183 16.20 27.87 -23.16
CA THR A 183 16.93 28.97 -23.82
C THR A 183 17.55 29.81 -22.72
N LEU A 184 18.88 29.77 -22.63
CA LEU A 184 19.67 30.37 -21.56
C LEU A 184 20.56 31.44 -22.20
N ARG A 185 20.12 32.71 -22.12
CA ARG A 185 20.82 33.88 -22.65
C ARG A 185 21.48 34.66 -21.53
N GLU A 186 22.74 35.04 -21.69
CA GLU A 186 23.48 35.82 -20.68
C GLU A 186 23.37 35.14 -19.28
N LEU A 187 23.50 33.80 -19.25
CA LEU A 187 23.40 33.01 -18.02
C LEU A 187 24.76 32.95 -17.34
N HIS A 188 24.86 33.57 -16.17
CA HIS A 188 25.98 33.40 -15.26
C HIS A 188 25.74 32.20 -14.35
N ALA A 189 26.72 31.32 -14.18
CA ALA A 189 26.62 30.21 -13.24
C ALA A 189 27.93 30.04 -12.47
N SER A 190 27.86 29.99 -11.14
CA SER A 190 29.07 29.79 -10.31
C SER A 190 28.85 29.13 -8.95
N GLY A 191 29.88 28.47 -8.44
CA GLY A 191 29.84 27.78 -7.15
C GLY A 191 28.88 26.58 -7.10
N ASN A 192 28.39 26.08 -8.24
CA ASN A 192 27.48 24.93 -8.29
C ASN A 192 28.29 23.62 -8.27
N GLN A 193 28.09 22.79 -7.25
CA GLN A 193 28.97 21.65 -6.92
C GLN A 193 28.99 20.50 -7.95
N LEU A 194 28.01 20.42 -8.87
CA LEU A 194 27.97 19.42 -9.94
C LEU A 194 28.30 20.04 -11.31
N ALA A 195 27.50 21.01 -11.76
CA ALA A 195 27.66 21.65 -13.07
C ALA A 195 26.89 22.97 -13.16
N ALA A 196 27.29 23.84 -14.09
CA ALA A 196 26.53 25.01 -14.49
C ALA A 196 25.13 24.60 -15.04
N VAL A 197 25.11 23.66 -15.97
CA VAL A 197 23.88 23.06 -16.52
C VAL A 197 24.00 21.53 -16.50
N VAL A 198 22.95 20.83 -16.09
CA VAL A 198 22.80 19.37 -16.20
C VAL A 198 21.59 19.07 -17.09
N CYS A 199 21.69 18.13 -18.03
CA CYS A 199 20.53 17.78 -18.86
C CYS A 199 20.41 16.28 -19.18
N ASP A 200 19.18 15.78 -19.20
CA ASP A 200 18.81 14.44 -19.70
C ASP A 200 19.14 14.33 -21.21
N PRO A 201 19.51 13.16 -21.78
CA PRO A 201 19.96 13.04 -23.18
C PRO A 201 18.99 13.56 -24.26
N HIS A 202 17.70 13.68 -23.93
CA HIS A 202 16.65 14.16 -24.82
C HIS A 202 16.36 15.66 -24.67
N ALA A 203 16.82 16.30 -23.60
CA ALA A 203 16.72 17.74 -23.42
C ALA A 203 17.60 18.47 -24.45
N ARG A 204 17.22 19.72 -24.76
CA ARG A 204 17.91 20.55 -25.76
C ARG A 204 18.06 21.98 -25.22
N PRO A 205 19.11 22.25 -24.42
CA PRO A 205 19.45 23.61 -24.04
C PRO A 205 20.07 24.37 -25.22
N LEU A 206 19.51 25.53 -25.54
CA LEU A 206 20.15 26.57 -26.35
C LEU A 206 20.89 27.52 -25.39
N LEU A 207 22.20 27.60 -25.53
CA LEU A 207 23.05 28.58 -24.83
C LEU A 207 23.34 29.76 -25.76
N ASP A 208 23.29 30.97 -25.23
CA ASP A 208 23.60 32.22 -25.93
C ASP A 208 24.35 33.12 -24.94
N ASP A 209 25.61 33.46 -25.25
CA ASP A 209 26.55 34.16 -24.37
C ASP A 209 26.59 33.70 -22.88
N PRO A 210 26.87 32.41 -22.58
CA PRO A 210 26.94 31.90 -21.22
C PRO A 210 28.26 32.26 -20.51
N ALA A 211 28.20 32.53 -19.20
CA ALA A 211 29.33 32.91 -18.37
C ALA A 211 29.49 31.96 -17.15
N PHE A 212 30.10 30.80 -17.36
CA PHE A 212 30.29 29.78 -16.34
C PHE A 212 31.70 29.83 -15.72
N HIS A 213 31.78 29.80 -14.40
CA HIS A 213 33.03 29.80 -13.63
C HIS A 213 32.84 29.13 -12.27
N ASP A 214 33.86 28.45 -11.74
CA ASP A 214 33.85 27.87 -10.39
C ASP A 214 32.73 26.85 -10.12
N ASN A 215 32.25 26.14 -11.15
CA ASN A 215 31.32 25.01 -11.00
C ASN A 215 32.08 23.67 -11.04
N GLY A 216 31.46 22.59 -10.54
CA GLY A 216 32.00 21.22 -10.70
C GLY A 216 32.20 20.80 -12.17
N TYR A 217 31.42 21.40 -13.06
CA TYR A 217 31.59 21.37 -14.51
C TYR A 217 31.10 22.68 -15.12
N ASP A 218 32.02 23.50 -15.63
CA ASP A 218 31.75 24.79 -16.27
C ASP A 218 31.19 24.63 -17.69
N GLY A 219 30.03 23.97 -17.80
CA GLY A 219 29.39 23.64 -19.07
C GLY A 219 28.07 22.87 -18.90
N VAL A 220 27.62 22.23 -19.98
CA VAL A 220 26.46 21.34 -19.99
C VAL A 220 26.90 19.90 -19.73
N HIS A 221 26.62 19.39 -18.54
CA HIS A 221 26.80 17.98 -18.20
C HIS A 221 25.57 17.17 -18.65
N VAL A 222 25.71 16.39 -19.72
CA VAL A 222 24.65 15.46 -20.15
C VAL A 222 24.67 14.25 -19.21
N LEU A 223 23.54 13.95 -18.57
CA LEU A 223 23.38 12.74 -17.76
C LEU A 223 23.57 11.50 -18.64
N ALA A 224 24.24 10.48 -18.12
CA ALA A 224 24.36 9.21 -18.82
C ALA A 224 22.96 8.60 -19.04
N ASP A 225 22.71 8.02 -20.22
CA ASP A 225 21.46 7.33 -20.52
C ASP A 225 21.37 6.01 -19.73
N ARG A 226 20.93 6.12 -18.46
CA ARG A 226 20.74 4.97 -17.58
C ARG A 226 19.55 4.15 -18.06
N SER A 227 19.90 3.09 -18.77
CA SER A 227 19.00 2.25 -19.57
C SER A 227 18.83 0.85 -18.95
N GLY A 228 18.76 0.77 -17.61
CA GLY A 228 18.81 -0.51 -16.89
C GLY A 228 20.23 -1.08 -16.77
N PRO A 229 20.40 -2.31 -16.24
CA PRO A 229 21.70 -2.97 -16.17
C PRO A 229 22.24 -3.33 -17.56
N THR A 230 23.47 -2.91 -17.87
CA THR A 230 24.18 -3.21 -19.12
C THR A 230 25.40 -4.13 -18.93
N ASP A 231 25.98 -4.17 -17.73
CA ASP A 231 27.10 -5.03 -17.32
C ASP A 231 26.65 -6.06 -16.26
N SER A 232 26.85 -7.35 -16.56
CA SER A 232 26.60 -8.45 -15.62
C SER A 232 27.49 -8.40 -14.38
N ALA A 233 28.73 -7.92 -14.46
CA ALA A 233 29.65 -7.89 -13.33
C ALA A 233 29.26 -6.81 -12.31
N GLU A 234 28.87 -5.63 -12.79
CA GLU A 234 28.23 -4.58 -12.00
C GLU A 234 26.93 -5.07 -11.35
N LEU A 235 26.00 -5.61 -12.14
CA LEU A 235 24.72 -6.14 -11.65
C LEU A 235 24.89 -7.23 -10.59
N THR A 236 25.86 -8.14 -10.78
CA THR A 236 26.15 -9.18 -9.80
C THR A 236 26.61 -8.57 -8.48
N ARG A 237 27.48 -7.55 -8.50
CA ARG A 237 27.94 -6.87 -7.29
C ARG A 237 26.80 -6.16 -6.56
N PHE A 238 25.99 -5.39 -7.30
CA PHE A 238 24.84 -4.69 -6.74
C PHE A 238 23.84 -5.65 -6.06
N LEU A 239 23.51 -6.76 -6.72
CA LEU A 239 22.59 -7.76 -6.17
C LEU A 239 23.23 -8.57 -5.03
N ASP A 240 24.53 -8.87 -5.08
CA ASP A 240 25.23 -9.55 -4.00
C ASP A 240 25.25 -8.73 -2.71
N GLU A 241 25.57 -7.44 -2.80
CA GLU A 241 25.55 -6.52 -1.65
C GLU A 241 24.12 -6.32 -1.13
N THR A 242 23.17 -6.07 -2.02
CA THR A 242 21.76 -5.84 -1.67
C THR A 242 21.13 -7.07 -1.02
N MET A 243 21.22 -8.23 -1.65
CA MET A 243 20.64 -9.48 -1.12
C MET A 243 21.31 -9.91 0.18
N SER A 244 22.64 -9.78 0.30
CA SER A 244 23.36 -10.08 1.55
C SER A 244 22.98 -9.12 2.70
N SER A 245 22.56 -7.90 2.39
CA SER A 245 21.99 -6.97 3.36
C SER A 245 20.56 -7.38 3.75
N LEU A 246 19.68 -7.54 2.77
CA LEU A 246 18.26 -7.86 2.97
C LEU A 246 18.06 -9.20 3.70
N LEU A 247 18.75 -10.27 3.31
CA LEU A 247 18.62 -11.58 3.97
C LEU A 247 19.00 -11.53 5.46
N ARG A 248 20.04 -10.76 5.81
CA ARG A 248 20.47 -10.59 7.22
C ARG A 248 19.46 -9.76 8.01
N THR A 249 19.09 -8.59 7.50
CA THR A 249 18.20 -7.62 8.19
C THR A 249 16.78 -8.15 8.34
N LEU A 250 16.27 -8.89 7.35
CA LEU A 250 14.92 -9.45 7.33
C LEU A 250 14.87 -10.92 7.78
N HIS A 251 15.98 -11.46 8.31
CA HIS A 251 16.13 -12.84 8.79
C HIS A 251 15.61 -13.93 7.84
N THR A 252 15.70 -13.67 6.54
CA THR A 252 15.22 -14.56 5.47
C THR A 252 16.30 -15.61 5.19
N PRO A 253 16.01 -16.92 5.25
CA PRO A 253 17.04 -17.95 5.12
C PRO A 253 17.69 -18.02 3.74
N GLY A 254 16.91 -17.87 2.67
CA GLY A 254 17.40 -17.87 1.30
C GLY A 254 16.40 -17.34 0.27
N ALA A 255 16.94 -16.93 -0.86
CA ALA A 255 16.20 -16.39 -1.99
C ALA A 255 16.92 -16.68 -3.32
N VAL A 256 16.19 -16.62 -4.43
CA VAL A 256 16.71 -16.63 -5.79
C VAL A 256 16.35 -15.31 -6.46
N ALA A 257 17.27 -14.74 -7.24
CA ALA A 257 17.02 -13.55 -8.05
C ALA A 257 17.55 -13.76 -9.47
N CYS A 258 16.75 -13.33 -10.45
CA CYS A 258 17.00 -13.48 -11.87
C CYS A 258 16.68 -12.18 -12.60
N VAL A 259 17.59 -11.74 -13.46
CA VAL A 259 17.45 -10.53 -14.26
C VAL A 259 17.70 -10.89 -15.72
N VAL A 260 16.79 -10.46 -16.58
CA VAL A 260 16.90 -10.60 -18.04
C VAL A 260 16.81 -9.22 -18.68
N LYS A 261 17.59 -8.97 -19.71
CA LYS A 261 17.65 -7.69 -20.43
C LYS A 261 17.96 -7.98 -21.89
N ASP A 262 17.32 -7.28 -22.81
CA ASP A 262 17.59 -7.32 -24.26
C ASP A 262 17.68 -8.75 -24.84
N GLY A 263 16.79 -9.65 -24.39
CA GLY A 263 16.71 -11.03 -24.88
C GLY A 263 17.73 -12.01 -24.30
N ARG A 264 18.52 -11.62 -23.29
CA ARG A 264 19.49 -12.50 -22.60
C ARG A 264 19.27 -12.51 -21.08
N VAL A 265 19.63 -13.62 -20.44
CA VAL A 265 19.74 -13.69 -18.97
C VAL A 265 21.02 -12.97 -18.55
N MET A 266 20.91 -11.90 -17.76
CA MET A 266 22.05 -11.11 -17.26
C MET A 266 22.58 -11.65 -15.93
N LEU A 267 21.69 -12.18 -15.10
CA LEU A 267 22.01 -12.90 -13.87
C LEU A 267 20.90 -13.92 -13.57
N SER A 268 21.28 -15.08 -13.03
CA SER A 268 20.39 -16.00 -12.31
C SER A 268 21.16 -16.57 -11.15
N LYS A 269 20.80 -16.22 -9.90
CA LYS A 269 21.63 -16.50 -8.73
C LYS A 269 20.82 -16.81 -7.48
N GLY A 270 21.26 -17.83 -6.75
CA GLY A 270 20.78 -18.17 -5.42
C GLY A 270 21.58 -17.46 -4.32
N TYR A 271 20.88 -17.10 -3.25
CA TYR A 271 21.39 -16.39 -2.09
C TYR A 271 20.95 -17.09 -0.80
N GLY A 272 21.86 -17.27 0.15
CA GLY A 272 21.58 -17.96 1.41
C GLY A 272 21.26 -19.45 1.22
N TYR A 273 20.34 -19.97 2.01
CA TYR A 273 20.04 -21.40 2.12
C TYR A 273 18.61 -21.74 1.69
N ALA A 274 18.49 -22.71 0.79
CA ALA A 274 17.21 -23.35 0.45
C ALA A 274 16.63 -24.07 1.68
N ASN A 275 17.50 -24.75 2.44
CA ASN A 275 17.19 -25.37 3.72
C ASN A 275 18.25 -24.96 4.76
N ARG A 276 17.80 -24.27 5.81
CA ARG A 276 18.64 -23.70 6.87
C ARG A 276 19.22 -24.76 7.80
N GLU A 277 18.48 -25.82 8.08
CA GLU A 277 18.87 -26.89 9.00
C GLU A 277 19.98 -27.77 8.39
N THR A 278 19.88 -28.10 7.09
CA THR A 278 20.92 -28.84 6.35
C THR A 278 22.02 -27.95 5.77
N ARG A 279 21.85 -26.62 5.84
CA ARG A 279 22.69 -25.62 5.16
C ARG A 279 22.82 -25.85 3.65
N THR A 280 21.77 -26.39 3.02
CA THR A 280 21.72 -26.54 1.56
C THR A 280 21.64 -25.15 0.94
N PRO A 281 22.60 -24.72 0.10
CA PRO A 281 22.55 -23.41 -0.54
C PRO A 281 21.35 -23.30 -1.51
N VAL A 282 20.91 -22.08 -1.81
CA VAL A 282 19.95 -21.88 -2.91
C VAL A 282 20.67 -22.10 -4.24
N ASP A 283 20.11 -22.98 -5.06
CA ASP A 283 20.55 -23.26 -6.43
C ASP A 283 19.49 -22.65 -7.39
N PRO A 284 19.87 -21.72 -8.28
CA PRO A 284 18.92 -21.05 -9.16
C PRO A 284 18.33 -21.96 -10.25
N GLU A 285 18.98 -23.07 -10.60
CA GLU A 285 18.48 -24.05 -11.56
C GLU A 285 17.63 -25.11 -10.89
N ARG A 286 17.97 -25.50 -9.65
CA ARG A 286 17.33 -26.63 -8.97
C ARG A 286 16.29 -26.25 -7.93
N THR A 287 16.56 -25.27 -7.07
CA THR A 287 15.72 -24.99 -5.89
C THR A 287 14.35 -24.48 -6.29
N LEU A 288 13.30 -25.24 -5.96
CA LEU A 288 11.92 -24.83 -6.19
C LEU A 288 11.43 -23.94 -5.04
N PHE A 289 10.94 -22.76 -5.39
CA PHE A 289 10.16 -21.89 -4.50
C PHE A 289 8.70 -21.91 -4.92
N ARG A 290 7.76 -21.80 -3.96
CA ARG A 290 6.35 -21.53 -4.31
C ARG A 290 6.26 -20.09 -4.83
N ILE A 291 5.83 -19.90 -6.07
CA ILE A 291 5.70 -18.56 -6.67
C ILE A 291 4.32 -17.91 -6.39
N ALA A 292 3.42 -18.64 -5.73
CA ALA A 292 2.12 -18.15 -5.26
C ALA A 292 1.35 -17.42 -6.37
N SER A 293 0.87 -16.19 -6.14
CA SER A 293 0.04 -15.44 -7.08
C SER A 293 0.68 -15.11 -8.43
N LEU A 294 1.98 -15.33 -8.64
CA LEU A 294 2.56 -15.33 -10.00
C LEU A 294 1.91 -16.42 -10.89
N THR A 295 1.30 -17.46 -10.30
CA THR A 295 0.49 -18.48 -11.01
C THR A 295 -0.63 -17.85 -11.86
N LYS A 296 -1.21 -16.72 -11.41
CA LYS A 296 -2.25 -15.99 -12.14
C LYS A 296 -1.81 -15.56 -13.54
N VAL A 297 -0.52 -15.26 -13.69
CA VAL A 297 0.06 -14.89 -14.99
C VAL A 297 0.00 -16.06 -15.97
N PHE A 298 0.29 -17.28 -15.52
CA PHE A 298 0.14 -18.50 -16.31
C PHE A 298 -1.33 -18.80 -16.67
N THR A 299 -2.27 -18.53 -15.75
CA THR A 299 -3.71 -18.62 -16.05
C THR A 299 -4.14 -17.60 -17.12
N ALA A 300 -3.66 -16.36 -17.03
CA ALA A 300 -3.95 -15.34 -18.03
C ALA A 300 -3.35 -15.68 -19.40
N VAL A 301 -2.14 -16.26 -19.45
CA VAL A 301 -1.55 -16.82 -20.68
C VAL A 301 -2.44 -17.94 -21.25
N ALA A 302 -2.90 -18.88 -20.43
CA ALA A 302 -3.77 -19.98 -20.89
C ALA A 302 -5.12 -19.49 -21.44
N ALA A 303 -5.74 -18.51 -20.77
CA ALA A 303 -6.97 -17.87 -21.27
C ALA A 303 -6.72 -17.14 -22.60
N LEU A 304 -5.59 -16.44 -22.76
CA LEU A 304 -5.21 -15.80 -24.01
C LEU A 304 -4.92 -16.81 -25.13
N GLN A 305 -4.30 -17.96 -24.84
CA GLN A 305 -4.08 -19.02 -25.83
C GLN A 305 -5.41 -19.55 -26.39
N LEU A 306 -6.41 -19.75 -25.54
CA LEU A 306 -7.75 -20.17 -25.97
C LEU A 306 -8.50 -19.05 -26.73
N ALA A 307 -8.26 -17.79 -26.39
CA ALA A 307 -8.80 -16.64 -27.13
C ALA A 307 -8.17 -16.48 -28.52
N GLU A 308 -6.87 -16.72 -28.67
CA GLU A 308 -6.19 -16.77 -29.99
C GLU A 308 -6.73 -17.88 -30.88
N GLN A 309 -7.21 -18.98 -30.28
CA GLN A 309 -7.84 -20.11 -30.98
C GLN A 309 -9.32 -19.87 -31.32
N GLY A 310 -9.91 -18.74 -30.88
CA GLY A 310 -11.34 -18.47 -31.02
C GLY A 310 -12.25 -19.35 -30.15
N LEU A 311 -11.69 -20.01 -29.12
CA LEU A 311 -12.42 -20.89 -28.21
C LEU A 311 -12.92 -20.17 -26.95
N LEU A 312 -12.36 -19.01 -26.63
CA LEU A 312 -12.73 -18.19 -25.47
C LEU A 312 -12.83 -16.71 -25.88
N GLU A 313 -14.00 -16.11 -25.71
CA GLU A 313 -14.21 -14.68 -25.94
C GLU A 313 -14.00 -13.91 -24.63
N LEU A 314 -13.09 -12.94 -24.61
CA LEU A 314 -12.71 -12.24 -23.37
C LEU A 314 -13.78 -11.26 -22.87
N ASP A 315 -14.59 -10.72 -23.77
CA ASP A 315 -15.69 -9.80 -23.50
C ASP A 315 -17.06 -10.48 -23.39
N ALA A 316 -17.13 -11.80 -23.62
CA ALA A 316 -18.32 -12.60 -23.39
C ALA A 316 -18.54 -12.91 -21.90
N GLU A 317 -19.80 -13.21 -21.55
CA GLU A 317 -20.20 -13.54 -20.18
C GLU A 317 -19.67 -14.91 -19.75
N VAL A 318 -19.12 -14.99 -18.53
CA VAL A 318 -18.49 -16.20 -17.96
C VAL A 318 -19.45 -17.39 -17.91
N THR A 319 -20.74 -17.13 -17.67
CA THR A 319 -21.81 -18.14 -17.59
C THR A 319 -22.00 -18.91 -18.91
N THR A 320 -21.69 -18.30 -20.06
CA THR A 320 -21.71 -18.93 -21.39
C THR A 320 -20.83 -20.17 -21.46
N PHE A 321 -19.67 -20.13 -20.81
CA PHE A 321 -18.67 -21.20 -20.82
C PHE A 321 -18.76 -22.12 -19.59
N LEU A 322 -19.40 -21.66 -18.50
CA LEU A 322 -19.57 -22.42 -17.25
C LEU A 322 -21.05 -22.57 -16.84
N PRO A 323 -21.96 -23.04 -17.71
CA PRO A 323 -23.40 -23.07 -17.43
C PRO A 323 -23.82 -24.02 -16.29
N ASN A 324 -22.92 -24.92 -15.86
CA ASN A 324 -23.14 -25.88 -14.77
C ASN A 324 -22.48 -25.45 -13.44
N LEU A 325 -21.90 -24.25 -13.37
CA LEU A 325 -21.33 -23.68 -12.16
C LEU A 325 -22.20 -22.50 -11.72
N ASP A 326 -22.83 -22.63 -10.55
CA ASP A 326 -23.54 -21.54 -9.91
C ASP A 326 -22.50 -20.52 -9.41
N LEU A 327 -22.50 -19.32 -10.00
CA LEU A 327 -21.59 -18.24 -9.68
C LEU A 327 -22.34 -17.17 -8.88
N PRO A 328 -21.75 -16.59 -7.82
CA PRO A 328 -22.43 -15.65 -6.92
C PRO A 328 -22.57 -14.24 -7.54
N VAL A 329 -23.18 -14.14 -8.72
CA VAL A 329 -23.41 -12.89 -9.45
C VAL A 329 -24.66 -12.21 -8.88
N GLU A 330 -24.47 -11.09 -8.18
CA GLU A 330 -25.55 -10.32 -7.55
C GLU A 330 -26.05 -9.13 -8.40
N TYR A 331 -25.28 -8.73 -9.43
CA TYR A 331 -25.53 -7.51 -10.21
C TYR A 331 -26.03 -7.78 -11.63
N ALA A 332 -26.80 -6.85 -12.19
CA ALA A 332 -27.34 -6.93 -13.54
C ALA A 332 -26.29 -6.68 -14.65
N GLN A 333 -25.13 -6.13 -14.30
CA GLN A 333 -23.98 -5.99 -15.20
C GLN A 333 -23.35 -7.37 -15.46
N PRO A 334 -23.28 -7.86 -16.71
CA PRO A 334 -22.71 -9.16 -17.02
C PRO A 334 -21.26 -9.29 -16.54
N LEU A 335 -20.94 -10.40 -15.87
CA LEU A 335 -19.57 -10.73 -15.48
C LEU A 335 -18.82 -11.30 -16.69
N ARG A 336 -17.82 -10.58 -17.20
CA ARG A 336 -17.04 -11.00 -18.38
C ARG A 336 -15.75 -11.73 -17.98
N VAL A 337 -15.17 -12.48 -18.92
CA VAL A 337 -13.88 -13.15 -18.69
C VAL A 337 -12.76 -12.13 -18.41
N GLU A 338 -12.77 -10.98 -19.10
CA GLU A 338 -11.84 -9.86 -18.88
C GLU A 338 -11.94 -9.27 -17.46
N ASP A 339 -13.12 -9.27 -16.82
CA ASP A 339 -13.29 -8.80 -15.44
C ASP A 339 -12.60 -9.71 -14.41
N LEU A 340 -12.51 -11.01 -14.71
CA LEU A 340 -11.75 -11.94 -13.87
C LEU A 340 -10.25 -11.63 -13.95
N LEU A 341 -9.73 -11.46 -15.18
CA LEU A 341 -8.30 -11.29 -15.45
C LEU A 341 -7.73 -9.93 -15.01
N THR A 342 -8.58 -8.90 -14.93
CA THR A 342 -8.19 -7.54 -14.52
C THR A 342 -8.46 -7.23 -13.05
N HIS A 343 -9.09 -8.16 -12.33
CA HIS A 343 -9.65 -7.99 -10.98
C HIS A 343 -10.79 -6.95 -10.88
N SER A 344 -11.61 -6.78 -11.93
CA SER A 344 -12.80 -5.91 -11.92
C SER A 344 -14.15 -6.63 -11.76
N SER A 345 -14.15 -7.94 -11.46
CA SER A 345 -15.38 -8.74 -11.20
C SER A 345 -16.28 -8.20 -10.08
N GLY A 346 -15.69 -7.47 -9.13
CA GLY A 346 -16.36 -7.02 -7.90
C GLY A 346 -16.56 -8.14 -6.86
N PHE A 347 -15.95 -9.31 -7.03
CA PHE A 347 -15.92 -10.32 -5.96
C PHE A 347 -15.03 -9.88 -4.78
N ASP A 348 -15.43 -10.28 -3.58
CA ASP A 348 -14.63 -10.14 -2.36
C ASP A 348 -13.62 -11.30 -2.19
N GLU A 349 -12.85 -11.29 -1.10
CA GLU A 349 -11.76 -12.26 -0.86
C GLU A 349 -12.11 -13.23 0.28
N ARG A 350 -11.76 -14.51 0.07
CA ARG A 350 -12.05 -15.62 0.98
C ARG A 350 -10.79 -16.13 1.65
N THR A 351 -10.78 -16.19 2.98
CA THR A 351 -9.73 -16.90 3.73
C THR A 351 -10.13 -18.35 3.97
N VAL A 352 -11.40 -18.64 4.25
CA VAL A 352 -11.83 -20.01 4.58
C VAL A 352 -11.55 -20.96 3.41
N GLY A 353 -10.98 -22.13 3.71
CA GLY A 353 -10.74 -23.19 2.74
C GLY A 353 -9.72 -22.88 1.63
N MET A 354 -9.03 -21.73 1.67
CA MET A 354 -8.04 -21.32 0.65
C MET A 354 -6.83 -22.26 0.53
N ALA A 355 -6.57 -23.09 1.55
CA ALA A 355 -5.45 -24.01 1.64
C ALA A 355 -5.86 -25.41 2.12
N TYR A 356 -5.06 -26.42 1.76
CA TYR A 356 -5.26 -27.81 2.16
C TYR A 356 -3.96 -28.43 2.67
N ARG A 357 -4.04 -29.48 3.50
CA ARG A 357 -2.85 -30.15 4.08
C ARG A 357 -2.53 -31.51 3.46
N ASP A 358 -3.53 -32.20 2.92
CA ASP A 358 -3.31 -33.47 2.22
C ASP A 358 -2.77 -33.20 0.81
N LEU A 359 -1.45 -33.19 0.68
CA LEU A 359 -0.79 -32.96 -0.61
C LEU A 359 -0.92 -34.14 -1.59
N ALA A 360 -1.35 -35.32 -1.14
CA ALA A 360 -1.61 -36.46 -2.02
C ALA A 360 -2.96 -36.30 -2.74
N HIS A 361 -3.97 -35.83 -2.00
CA HIS A 361 -5.35 -35.63 -2.46
C HIS A 361 -5.74 -34.14 -2.48
N PRO A 362 -5.21 -33.33 -3.42
CA PRO A 362 -5.67 -31.96 -3.59
C PRO A 362 -7.17 -31.90 -3.95
N PRO A 363 -7.91 -30.88 -3.46
CA PRO A 363 -9.29 -30.68 -3.87
C PRO A 363 -9.37 -30.34 -5.37
N ALA A 364 -10.43 -30.76 -6.04
CA ALA A 364 -10.67 -30.32 -7.42
C ALA A 364 -11.01 -28.82 -7.43
N LEU A 365 -10.56 -28.11 -8.47
CA LEU A 365 -10.82 -26.67 -8.63
C LEU A 365 -12.32 -26.33 -8.61
N THR A 366 -13.15 -27.20 -9.20
CA THR A 366 -14.61 -27.09 -9.18
C THR A 366 -15.22 -27.26 -7.80
N ASP A 367 -14.60 -28.05 -6.92
CA ASP A 367 -15.10 -28.26 -5.56
C ASP A 367 -14.80 -27.04 -4.69
N TYR A 368 -13.61 -26.46 -4.82
CA TYR A 368 -13.28 -25.18 -4.18
C TYR A 368 -14.28 -24.08 -4.60
N LEU A 369 -14.54 -23.95 -5.89
CA LEU A 369 -15.49 -22.95 -6.42
C LEU A 369 -16.92 -23.11 -5.86
N ARG A 370 -17.41 -24.34 -5.68
CA ARG A 370 -18.75 -24.59 -5.15
C ARG A 370 -18.88 -24.38 -3.63
N HIS A 371 -17.80 -24.55 -2.87
CA HIS A 371 -17.86 -24.51 -1.40
C HIS A 371 -17.42 -23.17 -0.79
N GLU A 372 -16.51 -22.45 -1.43
CA GLU A 372 -15.93 -21.20 -0.90
C GLU A 372 -16.29 -19.99 -1.77
N MET A 373 -17.57 -19.83 -2.07
CA MET A 373 -18.09 -18.72 -2.88
C MET A 373 -17.93 -17.35 -2.15
N PRO A 374 -17.26 -16.36 -2.74
CA PRO A 374 -17.27 -14.96 -2.28
C PRO A 374 -18.61 -14.29 -2.54
N ARG A 375 -18.79 -13.11 -1.97
CA ARG A 375 -19.86 -12.20 -2.37
C ARG A 375 -19.40 -11.32 -3.52
N GLN A 376 -20.27 -11.05 -4.49
CA GLN A 376 -20.08 -9.90 -5.38
C GLN A 376 -20.51 -8.63 -4.63
N VAL A 377 -19.56 -7.73 -4.34
CA VAL A 377 -19.77 -6.51 -3.54
C VAL A 377 -19.81 -5.23 -4.37
N ALA A 378 -19.50 -5.32 -5.66
CA ALA A 378 -19.67 -4.25 -6.63
C ALA A 378 -20.01 -4.83 -8.02
N PRO A 379 -20.67 -4.06 -8.91
CA PRO A 379 -20.83 -4.45 -10.31
C PRO A 379 -19.49 -4.75 -11.00
N ALA A 380 -19.52 -5.70 -11.94
CA ALA A 380 -18.39 -5.98 -12.83
C ALA A 380 -17.98 -4.70 -13.59
N GLY A 381 -16.67 -4.52 -13.78
CA GLY A 381 -16.06 -3.36 -14.43
C GLY A 381 -16.02 -2.08 -13.59
N LEU A 382 -16.62 -2.03 -12.39
CA LEU A 382 -16.72 -0.77 -11.62
C LEU A 382 -15.46 -0.44 -10.80
N LEU A 383 -14.90 -1.43 -10.10
CA LEU A 383 -13.83 -1.25 -9.10
C LEU A 383 -12.79 -2.35 -9.25
N TYR A 384 -11.52 -2.04 -8.97
CA TYR A 384 -10.50 -3.07 -8.77
C TYR A 384 -10.68 -3.68 -7.37
N SER A 385 -10.98 -4.98 -7.33
CA SER A 385 -11.05 -5.81 -6.11
C SER A 385 -10.25 -7.08 -6.35
N TYR A 386 -9.05 -7.16 -5.75
CA TYR A 386 -8.26 -8.38 -5.82
C TYR A 386 -9.04 -9.52 -5.15
N SER A 387 -9.19 -10.64 -5.87
CA SER A 387 -9.79 -11.86 -5.37
C SER A 387 -9.11 -13.07 -6.00
N ASN A 388 -8.71 -14.05 -5.19
CA ASN A 388 -8.21 -15.33 -5.73
C ASN A 388 -9.31 -16.10 -6.48
N TYR A 389 -10.58 -15.89 -6.12
CA TYR A 389 -11.72 -16.55 -6.74
C TYR A 389 -11.83 -16.23 -8.23
N ASN A 390 -11.50 -14.99 -8.65
CA ASN A 390 -11.45 -14.61 -10.07
C ASN A 390 -10.59 -15.58 -10.88
N TYR A 391 -9.41 -15.93 -10.34
CA TYR A 391 -8.47 -16.81 -11.01
C TYR A 391 -8.79 -18.28 -10.83
N ALA A 392 -9.52 -18.66 -9.77
CA ALA A 392 -10.14 -19.97 -9.68
C ALA A 392 -11.17 -20.16 -10.80
N VAL A 393 -12.05 -19.18 -11.05
CA VAL A 393 -13.02 -19.21 -12.14
C VAL A 393 -12.32 -19.17 -13.51
N ALA A 394 -11.27 -18.36 -13.69
CA ALA A 394 -10.47 -18.35 -14.93
C ALA A 394 -9.76 -19.69 -15.20
N GLY A 395 -9.29 -20.39 -14.16
CA GLY A 395 -8.77 -21.76 -14.30
C GLY A 395 -9.84 -22.77 -14.70
N ALA A 396 -11.05 -22.64 -14.14
CA ALA A 396 -12.19 -23.48 -14.51
C ALA A 396 -12.67 -23.20 -15.95
N LEU A 397 -12.63 -21.95 -16.42
CA LEU A 397 -12.87 -21.59 -17.82
C LEU A 397 -11.89 -22.31 -18.74
N VAL A 398 -10.58 -22.21 -18.46
CA VAL A 398 -9.54 -22.91 -19.23
C VAL A 398 -9.80 -24.42 -19.26
N GLN A 399 -10.09 -25.04 -18.13
CA GLN A 399 -10.40 -26.47 -18.04
C GLN A 399 -11.66 -26.87 -18.83
N ALA A 400 -12.74 -26.09 -18.73
CA ALA A 400 -14.00 -26.38 -19.40
C ALA A 400 -13.90 -26.24 -20.92
N VAL A 401 -13.24 -25.17 -21.40
CA VAL A 401 -13.07 -24.88 -22.83
C VAL A 401 -12.05 -25.81 -23.48
N ALA A 402 -10.95 -26.15 -22.79
CA ALA A 402 -9.95 -27.07 -23.32
C ALA A 402 -10.31 -28.56 -23.21
N GLY A 403 -11.30 -28.91 -22.38
CA GLY A 403 -11.72 -30.30 -22.13
C GLY A 403 -10.69 -31.17 -21.37
N ILE A 404 -9.66 -30.56 -20.79
CA ILE A 404 -8.60 -31.23 -20.01
C ILE A 404 -8.33 -30.46 -18.70
N PRO A 405 -7.78 -31.11 -17.64
CA PRO A 405 -7.48 -30.43 -16.38
C PRO A 405 -6.60 -29.19 -16.57
N TYR A 406 -6.88 -28.13 -15.81
CA TYR A 406 -6.16 -26.85 -15.92
C TYR A 406 -4.63 -27.02 -15.78
N GLU A 407 -4.17 -27.82 -14.83
CA GLU A 407 -2.75 -28.08 -14.58
C GLU A 407 -2.11 -28.81 -15.76
N THR A 408 -2.84 -29.72 -16.42
CA THR A 408 -2.41 -30.39 -17.64
C THR A 408 -2.31 -29.40 -18.80
N TYR A 409 -3.28 -28.51 -18.97
CA TYR A 409 -3.23 -27.48 -20.01
C TYR A 409 -1.98 -26.60 -19.87
N VAL A 410 -1.75 -26.04 -18.68
CA VAL A 410 -0.58 -25.19 -18.43
C VAL A 410 0.73 -25.98 -18.61
N GLY A 411 0.78 -27.23 -18.15
CA GLY A 411 1.93 -28.12 -18.36
C GLY A 411 2.27 -28.33 -19.84
N THR A 412 1.27 -28.67 -20.65
CA THR A 412 1.44 -29.02 -22.07
C THR A 412 1.59 -27.82 -23.01
N HIS A 413 0.87 -26.71 -22.76
CA HIS A 413 0.78 -25.57 -23.68
C HIS A 413 1.65 -24.36 -23.28
N ILE A 414 2.20 -24.33 -22.06
CA ILE A 414 3.04 -23.23 -21.57
C ILE A 414 4.39 -23.74 -21.06
N LEU A 415 4.40 -24.65 -20.08
CA LEU A 415 5.64 -25.04 -19.38
C LEU A 415 6.56 -25.90 -20.27
N ALA A 416 6.03 -26.96 -20.88
CA ALA A 416 6.82 -27.85 -21.74
C ALA A 416 7.37 -27.14 -22.99
N PRO A 417 6.61 -26.30 -23.74
CA PRO A 417 7.14 -25.56 -24.89
C PRO A 417 8.28 -24.59 -24.52
N LEU A 418 8.21 -23.95 -23.35
CA LEU A 418 9.25 -23.05 -22.84
C LEU A 418 10.44 -23.78 -22.17
N GLY A 419 10.42 -25.12 -22.12
CA GLY A 419 11.47 -25.90 -21.45
C GLY A 419 11.51 -25.73 -19.93
N MET A 420 10.42 -25.26 -19.30
CA MET A 420 10.30 -25.02 -17.86
C MET A 420 10.11 -26.35 -17.09
N THR A 421 11.09 -27.23 -17.20
CA THR A 421 11.02 -28.63 -16.72
C THR A 421 11.03 -28.79 -15.20
N ARG A 422 11.30 -27.71 -14.45
CA ARG A 422 11.29 -27.70 -12.97
C ARG A 422 10.16 -26.82 -12.41
N THR A 423 9.21 -26.43 -13.25
CA THR A 423 7.99 -25.71 -12.87
C THR A 423 6.81 -26.68 -12.81
N THR A 424 6.10 -26.70 -11.69
CA THR A 424 5.00 -27.67 -11.47
C THR A 424 4.01 -27.22 -10.41
N PHE A 425 2.76 -27.67 -10.54
CA PHE A 425 1.73 -27.57 -9.49
C PHE A 425 1.91 -28.62 -8.39
N ARG A 426 2.60 -29.72 -8.69
CA ARG A 426 2.78 -30.89 -7.81
C ARG A 426 4.25 -31.33 -7.82
N PRO A 427 5.09 -30.82 -6.90
CA PRO A 427 6.46 -31.32 -6.72
C PRO A 427 6.44 -32.74 -6.15
N GLU A 428 6.75 -33.71 -7.01
CA GLU A 428 6.78 -35.15 -6.72
C GLU A 428 8.18 -35.73 -7.02
N GLY A 429 8.47 -36.92 -6.49
CA GLY A 429 9.77 -37.59 -6.68
C GLY A 429 10.98 -36.70 -6.33
N ALA A 430 11.92 -36.57 -7.26
CA ALA A 430 13.13 -35.75 -7.09
C ALA A 430 12.82 -34.25 -6.93
N LEU A 431 11.81 -33.71 -7.62
CA LEU A 431 11.43 -32.30 -7.49
C LEU A 431 10.97 -31.98 -6.06
N ARG A 432 10.33 -32.94 -5.37
CA ARG A 432 9.93 -32.75 -3.96
C ARG A 432 11.11 -32.54 -3.02
N ALA A 433 12.27 -33.13 -3.31
CA ALA A 433 13.49 -32.95 -2.52
C ALA A 433 14.20 -31.61 -2.81
N ASP A 434 13.99 -31.04 -3.99
CA ASP A 434 14.53 -29.74 -4.39
C ASP A 434 13.63 -28.54 -3.95
N VAL A 435 12.48 -28.77 -3.31
CA VAL A 435 11.63 -27.68 -2.74
C VAL A 435 12.27 -27.10 -1.49
N ALA A 436 12.54 -25.79 -1.50
CA ALA A 436 12.94 -25.05 -0.30
C ALA A 436 11.80 -25.03 0.73
N PRO A 437 11.99 -25.47 1.98
CA PRO A 437 10.97 -25.30 3.02
C PRO A 437 10.70 -23.82 3.27
N GLY A 438 9.43 -23.44 3.45
CA GLY A 438 9.07 -22.07 3.81
C GLY A 438 9.27 -21.80 5.30
N TYR A 439 9.82 -20.64 5.66
CA TYR A 439 10.14 -20.27 7.05
C TYR A 439 9.33 -19.07 7.54
N ARG A 440 9.21 -18.95 8.87
CA ARG A 440 8.72 -17.76 9.56
C ARG A 440 9.67 -17.35 10.68
N TRP A 441 10.06 -16.08 10.71
CA TRP A 441 10.80 -15.50 11.82
C TRP A 441 9.95 -15.47 13.10
N GLN A 442 10.52 -15.89 14.22
CA GLN A 442 9.88 -15.90 15.55
C GLN A 442 10.73 -15.14 16.59
N GLY A 443 11.28 -13.99 16.21
CA GLY A 443 12.02 -13.09 17.11
C GLY A 443 13.45 -13.53 17.45
N SER A 444 13.73 -14.84 17.47
CA SER A 444 15.05 -15.41 17.74
C SER A 444 15.55 -16.40 16.67
N ALA A 445 14.65 -17.02 15.92
CA ALA A 445 14.98 -17.97 14.85
C ALA A 445 13.95 -17.95 13.72
N SER A 446 14.41 -18.25 12.50
CA SER A 446 13.55 -18.58 11.36
C SER A 446 13.18 -20.06 11.48
N VAL A 447 11.91 -20.36 11.72
CA VAL A 447 11.39 -21.70 11.99
C VAL A 447 10.69 -22.24 10.73
N PRO A 448 10.97 -23.48 10.28
CA PRO A 448 10.31 -24.05 9.11
C PRO A 448 8.81 -24.27 9.38
N LEU A 449 8.01 -24.13 8.33
CA LEU A 449 6.56 -24.27 8.38
C LEU A 449 6.14 -25.60 7.75
N PRO A 450 5.10 -26.28 8.26
CA PRO A 450 4.53 -27.44 7.59
C PRO A 450 4.08 -27.09 6.17
N PRO A 451 4.34 -27.95 5.16
CA PRO A 451 3.95 -27.67 3.79
C PRO A 451 2.43 -27.81 3.62
N ASP A 452 1.85 -26.95 2.78
CA ASP A 452 0.43 -26.89 2.46
C ASP A 452 0.20 -26.66 0.95
N GLY A 453 -1.02 -26.93 0.50
CA GLY A 453 -1.50 -26.68 -0.85
C GLY A 453 -2.41 -25.46 -0.94
N ALA A 454 -2.54 -24.86 -2.12
CA ALA A 454 -3.50 -23.78 -2.40
C ALA A 454 -4.70 -24.35 -3.16
N SER A 455 -5.90 -24.27 -2.57
CA SER A 455 -7.11 -24.92 -3.11
C SER A 455 -7.54 -24.36 -4.48
N ALA A 456 -7.29 -23.07 -4.71
CA ALA A 456 -7.38 -22.46 -6.03
C ALA A 456 -6.06 -22.65 -6.79
N ALA A 457 -5.90 -23.78 -7.46
CA ALA A 457 -4.64 -24.16 -8.12
C ALA A 457 -4.14 -23.10 -9.11
N SER A 458 -5.03 -22.62 -9.98
CA SER A 458 -4.80 -21.51 -10.93
C SER A 458 -4.48 -20.17 -10.26
N ALA A 459 -4.90 -19.95 -9.01
CA ALA A 459 -4.61 -18.70 -8.33
C ALA A 459 -3.22 -18.67 -7.68
N ALA A 460 -2.69 -19.78 -7.15
CA ALA A 460 -1.50 -19.73 -6.28
C ALA A 460 -0.63 -21.00 -6.14
N GLN A 461 -0.84 -22.06 -6.93
CA GLN A 461 -0.24 -23.37 -6.62
C GLN A 461 1.13 -23.66 -7.29
N LEU A 462 1.61 -22.86 -8.25
CA LEU A 462 2.89 -23.16 -8.91
C LEU A 462 4.10 -23.08 -7.98
N TYR A 463 5.03 -24.01 -8.19
CA TYR A 463 6.41 -23.97 -7.76
C TYR A 463 7.30 -23.82 -9.00
N SER A 464 8.38 -23.06 -8.91
CA SER A 464 9.33 -22.82 -10.01
C SER A 464 10.73 -22.51 -9.49
N THR A 465 11.71 -22.46 -10.39
CA THR A 465 13.12 -22.15 -10.13
C THR A 465 13.46 -20.78 -10.73
N GLY A 466 14.65 -20.26 -10.40
CA GLY A 466 15.13 -19.03 -11.03
C GLY A 466 15.34 -19.18 -12.54
N HIS A 467 15.94 -20.31 -12.96
CA HIS A 467 16.18 -20.62 -14.36
C HIS A 467 14.89 -20.65 -15.19
N ASP A 468 13.87 -21.39 -14.74
CA ASP A 468 12.60 -21.51 -15.45
C ASP A 468 11.89 -20.16 -15.56
N MET A 469 11.86 -19.38 -14.46
CA MET A 469 11.26 -18.04 -14.48
C MET A 469 12.03 -17.07 -15.37
N ALA A 470 13.35 -17.23 -15.54
CA ALA A 470 14.11 -16.43 -16.50
C ALA A 470 13.68 -16.71 -17.95
N GLN A 471 13.36 -17.96 -18.31
CA GLN A 471 12.78 -18.28 -19.62
C GLN A 471 11.39 -17.63 -19.79
N PHE A 472 10.57 -17.64 -18.73
CA PHE A 472 9.25 -17.00 -18.76
C PHE A 472 9.31 -15.47 -18.89
N LEU A 473 10.26 -14.81 -18.20
CA LEU A 473 10.54 -13.38 -18.36
C LEU A 473 10.95 -13.05 -19.81
N LEU A 474 11.88 -13.83 -20.38
CA LEU A 474 12.31 -13.67 -21.77
C LEU A 474 11.14 -13.83 -22.74
N CYS A 475 10.28 -14.83 -22.51
CA CYS A 475 9.09 -15.06 -23.32
C CYS A 475 8.17 -13.84 -23.36
N GLN A 476 7.85 -13.28 -22.19
CA GLN A 476 6.97 -12.11 -22.08
C GLN A 476 7.58 -10.86 -22.75
N LEU A 477 8.88 -10.62 -22.55
CA LEU A 477 9.56 -9.45 -23.13
C LEU A 477 9.75 -9.56 -24.64
N GLN A 478 10.00 -10.75 -25.17
CA GLN A 478 10.13 -11.02 -26.61
C GLN A 478 8.77 -11.29 -27.29
N GLY A 479 7.71 -10.68 -26.75
CA GLY A 479 6.39 -10.66 -27.35
C GLY A 479 5.73 -12.03 -27.47
N GLY A 480 6.02 -12.96 -26.55
CA GLY A 480 5.38 -14.29 -26.45
C GLY A 480 6.22 -15.45 -26.98
N ALA A 481 7.54 -15.28 -27.15
CA ALA A 481 8.42 -16.28 -27.74
C ALA A 481 9.82 -16.36 -27.08
N VAL A 482 10.44 -17.54 -27.12
CA VAL A 482 11.85 -17.76 -26.76
C VAL A 482 12.47 -18.67 -27.81
N GLY A 483 13.57 -18.22 -28.43
CA GLY A 483 14.17 -18.93 -29.56
C GLY A 483 13.17 -19.11 -30.71
N HIS A 484 12.87 -20.37 -31.04
CA HIS A 484 11.88 -20.72 -32.06
C HIS A 484 10.49 -21.05 -31.49
N THR A 485 10.33 -21.18 -30.18
CA THR A 485 9.03 -21.46 -29.55
C THR A 485 8.26 -20.16 -29.35
N ARG A 486 6.98 -20.16 -29.72
CA ARG A 486 6.02 -19.10 -29.43
C ARG A 486 4.80 -19.69 -28.72
N ILE A 487 4.43 -19.12 -27.57
CA ILE A 487 3.24 -19.53 -26.81
C ILE A 487 2.10 -18.50 -26.85
N LEU A 488 2.39 -17.26 -27.25
CA LEU A 488 1.40 -16.20 -27.50
C LEU A 488 1.83 -15.36 -28.71
N SER A 489 0.88 -14.75 -29.40
CA SER A 489 1.16 -13.67 -30.34
C SER A 489 1.62 -12.40 -29.62
N THR A 490 2.40 -11.57 -30.32
CA THR A 490 2.80 -10.24 -29.83
C THR A 490 1.60 -9.32 -29.57
N ALA A 491 0.46 -9.55 -30.25
CA ALA A 491 -0.77 -8.82 -30.02
C ALA A 491 -1.37 -9.18 -28.64
N SER A 492 -1.42 -10.47 -28.29
CA SER A 492 -1.91 -10.92 -26.99
C SER A 492 -1.00 -10.51 -25.85
N VAL A 493 0.32 -10.54 -26.02
CA VAL A 493 1.25 -10.02 -25.00
C VAL A 493 1.05 -8.51 -24.78
N ARG A 494 0.87 -7.72 -25.85
CA ARG A 494 0.49 -6.30 -25.72
C ARG A 494 -0.87 -6.11 -25.05
N ARG A 495 -1.86 -6.98 -25.31
CA ARG A 495 -3.16 -6.95 -24.63
C ARG A 495 -3.04 -7.31 -23.15
N MET A 496 -2.18 -8.27 -22.82
CA MET A 496 -1.91 -8.74 -21.45
C MET A 496 -1.23 -7.68 -20.60
N LEU A 497 -0.22 -7.01 -21.14
CA LEU A 497 0.59 -6.01 -20.44
C LEU A 497 0.07 -4.58 -20.57
N GLY A 498 -0.82 -4.30 -21.52
CA GLY A 498 -1.43 -2.98 -21.70
C GLY A 498 -2.48 -2.67 -20.64
N ALA A 499 -2.81 -1.39 -20.46
CA ALA A 499 -3.92 -0.96 -19.60
C ALA A 499 -5.24 -1.59 -20.08
N ARG A 500 -5.88 -2.38 -19.21
CA ARG A 500 -7.17 -3.07 -19.46
C ARG A 500 -8.27 -2.56 -18.52
N PHE A 501 -7.97 -2.48 -17.22
CA PHE A 501 -8.79 -1.76 -16.26
C PHE A 501 -8.01 -0.55 -15.73
N THR A 502 -8.63 0.63 -15.76
CA THR A 502 -8.04 1.90 -15.36
C THR A 502 -9.01 2.63 -14.44
N PRO A 503 -8.63 2.96 -13.18
CA PRO A 503 -9.56 3.58 -12.24
C PRO A 503 -9.88 5.04 -12.59
N ALA A 504 -8.95 5.77 -13.22
CA ALA A 504 -9.14 7.06 -13.91
C ALA A 504 -8.03 7.26 -14.97
N ALA A 505 -8.28 8.02 -16.04
CA ALA A 505 -7.52 7.97 -17.31
C ALA A 505 -5.99 8.18 -17.22
N HIS A 506 -5.50 8.89 -16.21
CA HIS A 506 -4.07 9.19 -15.99
C HIS A 506 -3.46 8.35 -14.83
N LEU A 507 -4.20 7.42 -14.25
CA LEU A 507 -3.76 6.58 -13.13
C LEU A 507 -3.20 5.22 -13.61
N PRO A 508 -2.32 4.58 -12.83
CA PRO A 508 -1.80 3.26 -13.15
C PRO A 508 -2.92 2.23 -13.34
N ALA A 509 -2.83 1.48 -14.43
CA ALA A 509 -3.81 0.48 -14.84
C ALA A 509 -3.45 -0.94 -14.36
N SER A 510 -4.43 -1.85 -14.35
CA SER A 510 -4.15 -3.29 -14.41
C SER A 510 -4.23 -3.79 -15.85
N GLY A 511 -3.32 -4.69 -16.19
CA GLY A 511 -3.42 -5.59 -17.34
C GLY A 511 -4.05 -6.92 -16.89
N TYR A 512 -3.82 -7.99 -17.65
CA TYR A 512 -4.21 -9.33 -17.23
C TYR A 512 -3.14 -9.93 -16.31
N ALA A 513 -3.49 -10.17 -15.05
CA ALA A 513 -2.58 -10.64 -13.99
C ALA A 513 -1.39 -9.74 -13.66
N TYR A 514 -1.31 -8.50 -14.18
CA TYR A 514 -0.26 -7.53 -13.86
C TYR A 514 -0.86 -6.18 -13.48
N VAL A 515 -0.14 -5.42 -12.67
CA VAL A 515 -0.50 -4.06 -12.28
C VAL A 515 0.64 -3.11 -12.61
N GLN A 516 0.31 -1.93 -13.12
CA GLN A 516 1.27 -0.85 -13.31
C GLN A 516 1.64 -0.24 -11.95
N GLN A 517 2.93 -0.18 -11.64
CA GLN A 517 3.42 0.41 -10.39
C GLN A 517 4.39 1.56 -10.71
N PRO A 518 4.02 2.84 -10.48
CA PRO A 518 4.95 3.96 -10.61
C PRO A 518 6.15 3.79 -9.69
N LEU A 519 7.35 3.71 -10.26
CA LEU A 519 8.59 3.52 -9.50
C LEU A 519 9.79 4.00 -10.31
N ALA A 520 10.67 4.80 -9.69
CA ALA A 520 11.82 5.46 -10.34
C ALA A 520 11.49 6.05 -11.73
N ASN A 521 10.29 6.65 -11.83
CA ASN A 521 9.80 7.34 -13.01
C ASN A 521 9.67 6.46 -14.27
N ARG A 522 9.56 5.15 -14.05
CA ARG A 522 9.04 4.15 -14.98
C ARG A 522 7.64 3.70 -14.56
N LEU A 523 7.03 2.85 -15.39
CA LEU A 523 5.75 2.18 -15.10
C LEU A 523 5.88 0.66 -15.24
N PRO A 524 6.72 0.00 -14.42
CA PRO A 524 6.86 -1.45 -14.46
C PRO A 524 5.51 -2.16 -14.31
N MET A 525 5.33 -3.22 -15.12
CA MET A 525 4.26 -4.19 -14.95
C MET A 525 4.70 -5.18 -13.87
N VAL A 526 4.05 -5.15 -12.71
CA VAL A 526 4.42 -5.96 -11.55
C VAL A 526 3.33 -6.99 -11.25
N GLN A 527 3.75 -8.18 -10.83
CA GLN A 527 2.91 -9.14 -10.10
C GLN A 527 3.69 -9.68 -8.90
N THR A 528 3.01 -9.84 -7.77
CA THR A 528 3.58 -10.36 -6.54
C THR A 528 2.92 -11.67 -6.16
N GLY A 529 3.60 -12.46 -5.35
CA GLY A 529 3.13 -13.75 -4.88
C GLY A 529 3.52 -13.93 -3.43
N ASP A 530 2.54 -13.97 -2.54
CA ASP A 530 2.78 -14.22 -1.12
C ASP A 530 2.05 -15.49 -0.69
N TRP A 531 2.76 -16.35 0.03
CA TRP A 531 2.18 -17.51 0.70
C TRP A 531 2.80 -17.67 2.08
N GLN A 532 2.25 -18.56 2.91
CA GLN A 532 2.85 -18.86 4.20
C GLN A 532 4.24 -19.46 4.01
N GLY A 533 5.27 -18.70 4.41
CA GLY A 533 6.67 -19.08 4.28
C GLY A 533 7.32 -18.80 2.92
N TYR A 534 6.63 -18.13 2.00
CA TYR A 534 7.20 -17.76 0.70
C TYR A 534 6.76 -16.36 0.27
N SER A 535 7.66 -15.63 -0.40
CA SER A 535 7.32 -14.42 -1.14
C SER A 535 8.03 -14.41 -2.49
N ALA A 536 7.39 -13.81 -3.48
CA ALA A 536 7.86 -13.73 -4.85
C ALA A 536 7.41 -12.43 -5.52
N LEU A 537 8.17 -11.96 -6.50
CA LEU A 537 7.86 -10.82 -7.33
C LEU A 537 8.37 -11.05 -8.74
N MET A 538 7.58 -10.64 -9.71
CA MET A 538 7.96 -10.51 -11.11
C MET A 538 7.67 -9.08 -11.56
N MET A 539 8.66 -8.45 -12.17
CA MET A 539 8.57 -7.12 -12.78
C MET A 539 9.00 -7.20 -14.23
N LEU A 540 8.28 -6.50 -15.11
CA LEU A 540 8.61 -6.30 -16.52
C LEU A 540 8.61 -4.81 -16.86
N LEU A 541 9.61 -4.39 -17.62
CA LEU A 541 9.68 -3.10 -18.32
C LEU A 541 9.86 -3.40 -19.81
N PRO A 542 8.76 -3.61 -20.56
CA PRO A 542 8.82 -4.05 -21.96
C PRO A 542 9.53 -3.06 -22.88
N GLU A 543 9.36 -1.75 -22.64
CA GLU A 543 10.02 -0.68 -23.42
C GLU A 543 11.54 -0.67 -23.20
N ASP A 544 11.99 -0.99 -21.99
CA ASP A 544 13.41 -1.15 -21.66
C ASP A 544 13.90 -2.60 -21.88
N GLY A 545 13.09 -3.51 -22.44
CA GLY A 545 13.47 -4.92 -22.64
C GLY A 545 13.93 -5.67 -21.38
N LEU A 546 13.53 -5.22 -20.19
CA LEU A 546 14.06 -5.62 -18.88
C LEU A 546 13.03 -6.41 -18.07
N GLY A 547 13.47 -7.47 -17.39
CA GLY A 547 12.66 -8.25 -16.46
C GLY A 547 13.44 -8.65 -15.22
N LEU A 548 12.76 -8.64 -14.07
CA LEU A 548 13.28 -9.06 -12.77
C LEU A 548 12.33 -10.10 -12.17
N PHE A 549 12.88 -11.21 -11.70
CA PHE A 549 12.19 -12.18 -10.84
C PHE A 549 12.97 -12.34 -9.54
N VAL A 550 12.26 -12.39 -8.42
CA VAL A 550 12.81 -12.79 -7.12
C VAL A 550 11.81 -13.70 -6.41
N ALA A 551 12.31 -14.74 -5.73
CA ALA A 551 11.53 -15.53 -4.79
C ALA A 551 12.35 -15.88 -3.54
N ALA A 552 11.71 -15.97 -2.39
CA ALA A 552 12.32 -16.22 -1.09
C ALA A 552 11.56 -17.28 -0.30
N ASN A 553 12.27 -18.01 0.56
CA ASN A 553 11.70 -19.00 1.48
C ASN A 553 11.34 -18.40 2.84
N SER A 554 10.98 -17.12 2.86
CA SER A 554 10.27 -16.48 3.96
C SER A 554 9.05 -15.76 3.40
N GLY A 555 7.94 -15.78 4.14
CA GLY A 555 6.83 -14.89 3.85
C GLY A 555 7.17 -13.44 4.22
N GLY A 556 6.43 -12.49 3.65
CA GLY A 556 6.61 -11.05 3.88
C GLY A 556 7.02 -10.29 2.63
N LYS A 557 6.52 -9.06 2.52
CA LYS A 557 6.65 -8.22 1.33
C LYS A 557 7.96 -7.43 1.27
N GLN A 558 8.60 -7.24 2.42
CA GLN A 558 9.73 -6.33 2.62
C GLN A 558 10.90 -6.63 1.69
N LEU A 559 11.35 -7.89 1.59
CA LEU A 559 12.50 -8.25 0.75
C LEU A 559 12.25 -7.92 -0.72
N ARG A 560 11.09 -8.28 -1.24
CA ARG A 560 10.74 -8.08 -2.66
C ARG A 560 10.49 -6.61 -3.00
N GLU A 561 9.86 -5.85 -2.11
CA GLU A 561 9.60 -4.42 -2.30
C GLU A 561 10.88 -3.59 -2.18
N GLU A 562 11.69 -3.82 -1.14
CA GLU A 562 12.93 -3.09 -0.92
C GLU A 562 14.01 -3.45 -1.96
N LEU A 563 14.05 -4.71 -2.44
CA LEU A 563 14.89 -5.08 -3.58
C LEU A 563 14.47 -4.34 -4.85
N LEU A 564 13.18 -4.34 -5.19
CA LEU A 564 12.68 -3.67 -6.38
C LEU A 564 12.92 -2.16 -6.33
N GLU A 565 12.67 -1.52 -5.19
CA GLU A 565 12.93 -0.09 -5.00
C GLU A 565 14.42 0.24 -5.12
N ARG A 566 15.31 -0.50 -4.43
CA ARG A 566 16.76 -0.30 -4.54
C ARG A 566 17.25 -0.52 -5.96
N PHE A 567 16.79 -1.58 -6.63
CA PHE A 567 17.16 -1.91 -8.01
C PHE A 567 16.71 -0.81 -8.99
N MET A 568 15.46 -0.37 -8.89
CA MET A 568 14.92 0.69 -9.74
C MET A 568 15.60 2.03 -9.47
N ASN A 569 15.89 2.38 -8.21
CA ASN A 569 16.63 3.60 -7.90
C ASN A 569 18.08 3.54 -8.42
N HIS A 570 18.78 2.42 -8.25
CA HIS A 570 20.16 2.26 -8.74
C HIS A 570 20.26 2.48 -10.26
N TYR A 571 19.36 1.85 -11.04
CA TYR A 571 19.38 1.91 -12.50
C TYR A 571 18.57 3.04 -13.14
N TYR A 572 17.67 3.73 -12.41
CA TYR A 572 16.75 4.72 -13.01
C TYR A 572 16.50 6.00 -12.19
N ALA A 573 17.13 6.23 -11.02
CA ALA A 573 16.85 7.40 -10.17
C ALA A 573 17.18 8.79 -10.78
N ASP A 574 17.79 8.87 -11.95
CA ASP A 574 18.30 10.11 -12.54
C ASP A 574 17.21 10.97 -13.24
N ARG A 575 15.94 10.52 -13.30
CA ARG A 575 14.89 11.10 -14.16
C ARG A 575 13.61 11.49 -13.41
N GLU A 576 13.61 12.54 -12.58
CA GLU A 576 12.39 12.98 -11.86
C GLU A 576 11.18 13.26 -12.80
N ARG A 577 10.15 12.43 -12.65
CA ARG A 577 8.72 12.54 -13.03
C ARG A 577 8.34 12.94 -14.46
N LEU A 578 7.78 11.96 -15.17
CA LEU A 578 7.02 12.12 -16.43
C LEU A 578 5.48 12.12 -16.28
N TYR A 579 4.92 12.01 -15.07
CA TYR A 579 3.46 12.09 -14.88
C TYR A 579 2.97 13.53 -14.89
N GLY A 580 2.76 14.06 -16.11
CA GLY A 580 2.41 15.44 -16.45
C GLY A 580 1.05 15.96 -15.98
N ALA A 581 0.45 15.36 -14.95
CA ALA A 581 -0.73 15.93 -14.31
C ALA A 581 -0.31 17.12 -13.43
N GLN A 582 -0.64 18.32 -13.90
CA GLN A 582 -0.50 19.57 -13.15
C GLN A 582 -1.62 19.66 -12.10
N PRO A 583 -1.36 20.14 -10.86
CA PRO A 583 -2.45 20.55 -9.98
C PRO A 583 -3.27 21.68 -10.63
N PRO A 584 -4.59 21.75 -10.40
CA PRO A 584 -5.43 22.78 -11.02
C PRO A 584 -4.99 24.19 -10.59
N SER A 585 -5.27 25.19 -11.43
CA SER A 585 -5.02 26.60 -11.09
C SER A 585 -5.79 27.06 -9.85
N GLU A 586 -6.92 26.41 -9.53
CA GLU A 586 -7.69 26.60 -8.32
C GLU A 586 -7.69 25.31 -7.48
N LEU A 587 -6.97 25.32 -6.35
CA LEU A 587 -7.07 24.27 -5.35
C LEU A 587 -8.43 24.38 -4.64
N ALA A 588 -9.18 23.28 -4.58
CA ALA A 588 -10.43 23.27 -3.83
C ALA A 588 -10.14 23.51 -2.34
N ARG A 589 -10.59 24.67 -1.83
CA ARG A 589 -10.32 25.08 -0.45
C ARG A 589 -11.01 24.17 0.59
N ASP A 590 -12.07 23.47 0.19
CA ASP A 590 -12.78 22.49 1.02
C ASP A 590 -12.70 21.08 0.40
N VAL A 591 -12.05 20.18 1.12
CA VAL A 591 -11.93 18.74 0.81
C VAL A 591 -12.63 17.86 1.86
N SER A 592 -13.36 18.47 2.82
CA SER A 592 -13.99 17.78 3.95
C SER A 592 -14.98 16.69 3.54
N ARG A 593 -15.61 16.80 2.37
CA ARG A 593 -16.54 15.79 1.82
C ARG A 593 -15.91 14.40 1.64
N TYR A 594 -14.59 14.32 1.50
CA TYR A 594 -13.83 13.07 1.34
C TYR A 594 -13.43 12.45 2.69
N CYS A 595 -13.53 13.19 3.80
CA CYS A 595 -13.17 12.71 5.13
C CYS A 595 -14.10 11.58 5.61
N GLY A 596 -13.55 10.67 6.41
CA GLY A 596 -14.26 9.52 6.96
C GLY A 596 -13.35 8.31 7.12
N THR A 597 -13.94 7.20 7.58
CA THR A 597 -13.26 5.91 7.69
C THR A 597 -13.62 5.03 6.50
N TYR A 598 -12.66 4.31 5.95
CA TYR A 598 -12.84 3.44 4.79
C TYR A 598 -12.23 2.07 5.07
N ARG A 599 -12.91 0.97 4.72
CA ARG A 599 -12.40 -0.41 4.89
C ARG A 599 -12.16 -1.07 3.55
N THR A 600 -11.08 -1.83 3.44
CA THR A 600 -10.74 -2.58 2.23
C THR A 600 -11.89 -3.47 1.75
N LEU A 601 -12.09 -3.56 0.43
CA LEU A 601 -13.00 -4.55 -0.19
C LEU A 601 -12.41 -5.97 -0.21
N ARG A 602 -11.11 -6.11 0.08
CA ARG A 602 -10.38 -7.39 0.06
C ARG A 602 -10.59 -8.19 1.36
N MET A 603 -11.84 -8.37 1.76
CA MET A 603 -12.26 -9.12 2.95
C MET A 603 -13.61 -9.81 2.71
N ALA A 604 -13.96 -10.82 3.49
CA ALA A 604 -15.27 -11.45 3.39
C ALA A 604 -16.38 -10.58 4.01
N HIS A 605 -17.47 -10.31 3.29
CA HIS A 605 -18.54 -9.39 3.73
C HIS A 605 -19.72 -10.06 4.44
N THR A 606 -19.97 -11.34 4.19
CA THR A 606 -21.16 -12.09 4.64
C THR A 606 -20.86 -13.34 5.47
N ALA A 607 -19.60 -13.70 5.63
CA ALA A 607 -19.17 -15.00 6.16
C ALA A 607 -18.26 -14.88 7.39
N LEU A 608 -17.89 -16.03 7.98
CA LEU A 608 -17.16 -16.14 9.25
C LEU A 608 -15.83 -15.36 9.30
N ASP A 609 -15.07 -15.38 8.20
CA ASP A 609 -13.80 -14.68 8.02
C ASP A 609 -13.93 -13.16 7.96
N LYS A 610 -15.14 -12.60 7.94
CA LYS A 610 -15.40 -11.18 8.26
C LYS A 610 -14.83 -10.78 9.61
N TRP A 611 -14.75 -11.73 10.56
CA TRP A 611 -14.14 -11.54 11.87
C TRP A 611 -12.67 -11.09 11.78
N LEU A 612 -11.93 -11.49 10.74
CA LEU A 612 -10.51 -11.15 10.59
C LEU A 612 -10.29 -9.65 10.38
N ALA A 613 -11.19 -8.98 9.65
CA ALA A 613 -11.17 -7.52 9.48
C ALA A 613 -11.55 -6.75 10.77
N PHE A 614 -12.17 -7.41 11.74
CA PHE A 614 -12.36 -6.87 13.09
C PHE A 614 -11.10 -7.05 13.97
N ASP A 615 -10.24 -8.02 13.70
CA ASP A 615 -9.02 -8.26 14.51
C ASP A 615 -7.83 -7.39 14.05
N ALA A 616 -7.72 -7.12 12.75
CA ALA A 616 -6.53 -6.55 12.11
C ALA A 616 -6.44 -5.01 12.02
N ASP A 617 -7.53 -4.28 12.30
CA ASP A 617 -7.63 -2.80 12.15
C ASP A 617 -7.21 -2.28 10.75
N GLU A 618 -7.89 -2.77 9.71
CA GLU A 618 -7.65 -2.39 8.29
C GLU A 618 -8.52 -1.19 7.84
N ASP A 619 -8.84 -0.28 8.78
CA ASP A 619 -9.66 0.92 8.56
C ASP A 619 -8.78 2.15 8.26
N GLU A 620 -8.77 2.61 7.01
CA GLU A 620 -8.10 3.86 6.62
C GLU A 620 -8.89 5.08 7.10
N VAL A 621 -8.23 6.05 7.72
CA VAL A 621 -8.88 7.28 8.21
C VAL A 621 -8.45 8.48 7.38
N VAL A 622 -9.38 8.99 6.57
CA VAL A 622 -9.19 10.20 5.76
C VAL A 622 -9.60 11.43 6.57
N THR A 623 -8.66 12.36 6.75
CA THR A 623 -8.89 13.66 7.39
C THR A 623 -8.45 14.81 6.48
N ALA A 624 -8.82 16.05 6.83
CA ALA A 624 -8.45 17.25 6.08
C ALA A 624 -7.61 18.20 6.95
N GLU A 625 -6.49 18.67 6.37
CA GLU A 625 -5.72 19.81 6.85
C GLU A 625 -6.15 21.09 6.10
N PRO A 626 -5.86 22.30 6.61
CA PRO A 626 -6.09 23.55 5.90
C PRO A 626 -5.42 23.58 4.52
N HIS A 627 -5.95 24.40 3.59
CA HIS A 627 -5.48 24.56 2.21
C HIS A 627 -5.73 23.34 1.30
N GLY A 628 -6.82 22.59 1.52
CA GLY A 628 -7.24 21.50 0.62
C GLY A 628 -6.36 20.24 0.67
N ILE A 629 -5.61 20.05 1.75
CA ILE A 629 -4.74 18.88 1.94
C ILE A 629 -5.56 17.76 2.58
N LEU A 630 -5.56 16.57 1.99
CA LEU A 630 -6.06 15.35 2.64
C LEU A 630 -4.90 14.62 3.34
N VAL A 631 -5.19 13.96 4.46
CA VAL A 631 -4.26 13.06 5.16
C VAL A 631 -4.90 11.68 5.25
N ILE A 632 -4.15 10.66 4.84
CA ILE A 632 -4.52 9.24 4.90
C ILE A 632 -3.27 8.49 5.40
N ASP A 633 -3.35 7.83 6.55
CA ASP A 633 -2.24 7.12 7.20
C ASP A 633 -0.91 7.91 7.18
N ASP A 634 -0.94 9.08 7.83
CA ASP A 634 0.13 10.11 7.89
C ASP A 634 0.60 10.70 6.54
N THR A 635 0.22 10.09 5.42
CA THR A 635 0.56 10.52 4.07
C THR A 635 -0.32 11.69 3.65
N ARG A 636 0.32 12.80 3.24
CA ARG A 636 -0.37 14.02 2.76
C ARG A 636 -0.62 13.96 1.27
N TYR A 637 -1.84 14.28 0.88
CA TYR A 637 -2.33 14.28 -0.49
C TYR A 637 -2.79 15.69 -0.90
N VAL A 638 -2.45 16.09 -2.12
CA VAL A 638 -2.92 17.33 -2.76
C VAL A 638 -3.87 17.00 -3.89
N GLN A 639 -4.91 17.81 -4.07
CA GLN A 639 -5.87 17.57 -5.15
C GLN A 639 -5.23 17.83 -6.53
N LEU A 640 -5.48 16.90 -7.45
CA LEU A 640 -4.97 16.90 -8.81
C LEU A 640 -6.09 17.14 -9.83
N GLU A 641 -7.24 16.52 -9.62
CA GLU A 641 -8.46 16.68 -10.42
C GLU A 641 -9.69 16.52 -9.50
N PRO A 642 -10.92 16.82 -9.94
CA PRO A 642 -12.14 16.48 -9.19
C PRO A 642 -12.19 15.00 -8.77
N ARG A 643 -12.01 14.76 -7.46
CA ARG A 643 -11.92 13.46 -6.78
C ARG A 643 -10.62 12.67 -6.97
N VAL A 644 -9.60 13.23 -7.63
CA VAL A 644 -8.27 12.61 -7.73
C VAL A 644 -7.25 13.42 -6.95
N PHE A 645 -6.48 12.72 -6.13
CA PHE A 645 -5.43 13.30 -5.30
C PHE A 645 -4.11 12.56 -5.50
N ARG A 646 -2.99 13.29 -5.42
CA ARG A 646 -1.63 12.75 -5.49
C ARG A 646 -0.90 12.99 -4.18
N GLU A 647 -0.05 12.05 -3.78
CA GLU A 647 0.83 12.24 -2.64
C GLU A 647 1.73 13.48 -2.83
N ARG A 648 1.88 14.26 -1.76
CA ARG A 648 2.67 15.50 -1.76
C ARG A 648 4.16 15.23 -1.96
N TYR A 649 4.64 14.09 -1.44
CA TYR A 649 6.06 13.71 -1.42
C TYR A 649 6.33 12.29 -1.96
N GLY A 650 5.30 11.61 -2.48
CA GLY A 650 5.37 10.23 -2.99
C GLY A 650 4.68 10.09 -4.36
N GLU A 651 4.77 8.91 -4.98
CA GLU A 651 4.18 8.61 -6.31
C GLU A 651 2.73 8.10 -6.21
N GLY A 652 2.19 7.90 -5.00
CA GLY A 652 0.86 7.34 -4.82
C GLY A 652 -0.28 8.29 -5.18
N PHE A 653 -1.44 7.69 -5.45
CA PHE A 653 -2.67 8.39 -5.79
C PHE A 653 -3.82 7.88 -4.92
N ALA A 654 -4.74 8.79 -4.58
CA ALA A 654 -6.01 8.49 -3.94
C ALA A 654 -7.15 8.98 -4.85
N LEU A 655 -7.97 8.04 -5.34
CA LEU A 655 -9.16 8.30 -6.14
C LEU A 655 -10.40 8.10 -5.29
N PHE A 656 -11.32 9.07 -5.29
CA PHE A 656 -12.63 8.92 -4.67
C PHE A 656 -13.73 8.72 -5.72
N ARG A 657 -14.63 7.78 -5.47
CA ARG A 657 -15.84 7.58 -6.29
C ARG A 657 -17.08 8.04 -5.55
N GLN A 658 -18.07 8.46 -6.32
CA GLN A 658 -19.36 8.93 -5.84
C GLN A 658 -20.48 8.14 -6.50
N ASP A 659 -21.58 7.98 -5.78
CA ASP A 659 -22.82 7.43 -6.35
C ASP A 659 -23.65 8.50 -7.09
N ALA A 660 -24.84 8.11 -7.57
CA ALA A 660 -25.75 9.00 -8.30
C ALA A 660 -26.30 10.16 -7.45
N SER A 661 -26.24 10.06 -6.11
CA SER A 661 -26.57 11.15 -5.17
C SER A 661 -25.42 12.13 -4.95
N GLY A 662 -24.21 11.79 -5.42
CA GLY A 662 -22.99 12.58 -5.19
C GLY A 662 -22.29 12.28 -3.87
N ASP A 663 -22.74 11.28 -3.12
CA ASP A 663 -22.11 10.83 -1.88
C ASP A 663 -20.84 10.04 -2.19
N VAL A 664 -19.75 10.35 -1.47
CA VAL A 664 -18.48 9.63 -1.61
C VAL A 664 -18.65 8.24 -1.01
N THR A 665 -18.46 7.20 -1.83
CA THR A 665 -18.73 5.79 -1.50
C THR A 665 -17.49 4.93 -1.45
N TYR A 666 -16.49 5.20 -2.29
CA TYR A 666 -15.23 4.44 -2.33
C TYR A 666 -14.00 5.34 -2.41
N LEU A 667 -12.90 4.83 -1.87
CA LEU A 667 -11.53 5.31 -2.01
C LEU A 667 -10.72 4.20 -2.71
N SER A 668 -9.91 4.51 -3.72
CA SER A 668 -8.92 3.59 -4.28
C SER A 668 -7.52 4.17 -4.11
N ARG A 669 -6.60 3.38 -3.54
CA ARG A 669 -5.16 3.67 -3.42
C ARG A 669 -4.39 2.59 -4.19
N GLY A 670 -3.84 2.95 -5.35
CA GLY A 670 -3.22 1.97 -6.26
C GLY A 670 -4.18 0.83 -6.63
N THR A 671 -3.85 -0.39 -6.21
CA THR A 671 -4.58 -1.63 -6.49
C THR A 671 -5.42 -2.12 -5.31
N VAL A 672 -5.71 -1.25 -4.33
CA VAL A 672 -6.63 -1.53 -3.24
C VAL A 672 -7.79 -0.53 -3.29
N THR A 673 -9.01 -1.05 -3.23
CA THR A 673 -10.23 -0.25 -3.12
C THR A 673 -10.87 -0.47 -1.75
N TYR A 674 -11.36 0.61 -1.17
CA TYR A 674 -11.92 0.69 0.16
C TYR A 674 -13.32 1.32 0.09
N GLN A 675 -14.28 0.77 0.84
CA GLN A 675 -15.63 1.30 0.98
C GLN A 675 -15.73 2.24 2.16
N ARG A 676 -16.41 3.38 2.00
CA ARG A 676 -16.67 4.32 3.10
C ARG A 676 -17.63 3.71 4.12
N LEU A 677 -17.23 3.73 5.38
CA LEU A 677 -18.00 3.18 6.50
C LEU A 677 -18.94 4.20 7.12
N ARG A 678 -20.05 3.71 7.67
CA ARG A 678 -20.84 4.44 8.66
C ARG A 678 -20.15 4.39 10.02
N TRP A 679 -20.42 5.37 10.88
CA TRP A 679 -19.74 5.50 12.18
C TRP A 679 -19.80 4.23 13.04
N TYR A 680 -20.89 3.45 12.97
CA TYR A 680 -21.09 2.21 13.73
C TYR A 680 -20.45 0.96 13.09
N GLU A 681 -19.96 1.07 11.86
CA GLU A 681 -19.27 -0.01 11.13
C GLU A 681 -17.75 0.05 11.35
N THR A 682 -17.24 1.22 11.79
CA THR A 682 -15.83 1.43 12.12
C THR A 682 -15.34 0.47 13.21
N TYR A 683 -14.09 0.03 13.08
CA TYR A 683 -13.42 -0.81 14.05
C TYR A 683 -13.48 -0.19 15.46
N VAL A 684 -13.25 1.11 15.57
CA VAL A 684 -13.30 1.85 16.85
C VAL A 684 -14.68 1.74 17.52
N ALA A 685 -15.78 1.90 16.77
CA ALA A 685 -17.13 1.78 17.33
C ALA A 685 -17.45 0.32 17.74
N GLN A 686 -17.14 -0.64 16.87
CA GLN A 686 -17.38 -2.06 17.14
C GLN A 686 -16.56 -2.55 18.34
N ARG A 687 -15.27 -2.17 18.43
CA ARG A 687 -14.39 -2.52 19.55
C ARG A 687 -14.85 -1.91 20.86
N ARG A 688 -15.37 -0.68 20.85
CA ARG A 688 -16.00 -0.06 22.05
C ARG A 688 -17.24 -0.83 22.50
N LEU A 689 -18.09 -1.31 21.58
CA LEU A 689 -19.23 -2.17 21.91
C LEU A 689 -18.77 -3.51 22.50
N VAL A 690 -17.78 -4.18 21.89
CA VAL A 690 -17.24 -5.44 22.41
C VAL A 690 -16.64 -5.26 23.81
N ILE A 691 -15.89 -4.19 24.07
CA ILE A 691 -15.36 -3.88 25.40
C ILE A 691 -16.49 -3.62 26.41
N LEU A 692 -17.50 -2.83 26.04
CA LEU A 692 -18.65 -2.53 26.90
C LEU A 692 -19.41 -3.80 27.28
N PHE A 693 -19.77 -4.63 26.30
CA PHE A 693 -20.49 -5.88 26.56
C PHE A 693 -19.62 -6.91 27.30
N SER A 694 -18.32 -6.99 27.00
CA SER A 694 -17.39 -7.82 27.79
C SER A 694 -17.39 -7.43 29.27
N PHE A 695 -17.40 -6.12 29.58
CA PHE A 695 -17.52 -5.63 30.96
C PHE A 695 -18.89 -5.95 31.57
N VAL A 696 -19.99 -5.79 30.81
CA VAL A 696 -21.34 -6.15 31.27
C VAL A 696 -21.42 -7.64 31.60
N PHE A 697 -20.91 -8.53 30.74
CA PHE A 697 -20.89 -9.97 30.99
C PHE A 697 -19.98 -10.32 32.16
N ALA A 698 -18.76 -9.79 32.24
CA ALA A 698 -17.86 -10.03 33.36
C ALA A 698 -18.45 -9.55 34.70
N ALA A 699 -19.03 -8.36 34.76
CA ALA A 699 -19.72 -7.86 35.95
C ALA A 699 -20.94 -8.73 36.32
N THR A 700 -21.73 -9.16 35.33
CA THR A 700 -22.87 -10.07 35.54
C THR A 700 -22.42 -11.42 36.10
N PHE A 701 -21.35 -12.01 35.56
CA PHE A 701 -20.78 -13.28 35.98
C PHE A 701 -20.18 -13.20 37.40
N VAL A 702 -19.41 -12.14 37.69
CA VAL A 702 -18.89 -11.88 39.04
C VAL A 702 -20.02 -11.66 40.04
N ALA A 703 -21.07 -10.90 39.68
CA ALA A 703 -22.24 -10.71 40.54
C ALA A 703 -23.00 -12.03 40.78
N TRP A 704 -23.11 -12.89 39.76
CA TRP A 704 -23.73 -14.22 39.87
C TRP A 704 -23.01 -15.10 40.90
N LEU A 705 -21.68 -15.19 40.82
CA LEU A 705 -20.84 -15.93 41.77
C LEU A 705 -20.82 -15.28 43.17
N ALA A 706 -20.75 -13.96 43.26
CA ALA A 706 -20.64 -13.24 44.52
C ALA A 706 -21.95 -13.19 45.32
N THR A 707 -23.12 -13.21 44.68
CA THR A 707 -24.43 -13.12 45.33
C THR A 707 -24.65 -14.16 46.44
N PRO A 708 -24.43 -15.48 46.24
CA PRO A 708 -24.57 -16.47 47.32
C PRO A 708 -23.54 -16.29 48.45
N LEU A 709 -22.32 -15.85 48.14
CA LEU A 709 -21.25 -15.59 49.12
C LEU A 709 -21.57 -14.36 49.99
N LEU A 710 -21.97 -13.25 49.38
CA LEU A 710 -22.44 -12.04 50.06
C LEU A 710 -23.70 -12.33 50.89
N GLY A 711 -24.59 -13.20 50.40
CA GLY A 711 -25.74 -13.69 51.15
C GLY A 711 -25.36 -14.46 52.42
N ARG A 712 -24.25 -15.21 52.42
CA ARG A 712 -23.69 -15.86 53.62
C ARG A 712 -22.99 -14.86 54.54
N LEU A 713 -22.12 -14.00 54.02
CA LEU A 713 -21.38 -12.99 54.82
C LEU A 713 -22.31 -11.99 55.54
N ARG A 714 -23.39 -11.53 54.88
CA ARG A 714 -24.39 -10.63 55.50
C ARG A 714 -25.19 -11.31 56.61
N ARG A 715 -25.27 -12.65 56.64
CA ARG A 715 -25.89 -13.39 57.74
C ARG A 715 -24.95 -13.43 58.96
N SER A 716 -23.63 -13.52 58.77
CA SER A 716 -22.65 -13.65 59.88
C SER A 716 -22.14 -12.33 60.46
N LEU A 717 -22.06 -11.23 59.69
CA LEU A 717 -21.46 -9.96 60.14
C LEU A 717 -22.51 -8.91 60.59
N PRO A 718 -22.55 -8.49 61.88
CA PRO A 718 -23.55 -7.54 62.38
C PRO A 718 -23.47 -6.13 61.80
N LEU A 719 -22.26 -5.63 61.52
CA LEU A 719 -22.02 -4.28 60.98
C LEU A 719 -22.69 -4.09 59.60
N LEU A 720 -22.59 -5.09 58.73
CA LEU A 720 -23.20 -5.07 57.39
C LEU A 720 -24.74 -5.09 57.41
N ARG A 721 -25.37 -5.50 58.52
CA ARG A 721 -26.83 -5.43 58.68
C ARG A 721 -27.35 -4.00 58.89
N ARG A 722 -26.49 -3.06 59.34
CA ARG A 722 -26.88 -1.66 59.59
C ARG A 722 -26.86 -0.78 58.33
N LEU A 723 -26.13 -1.18 57.28
CA LEU A 723 -25.90 -0.40 56.04
C LEU A 723 -27.00 -0.51 54.96
N GLY A 724 -28.27 -0.70 55.36
CA GLY A 724 -29.36 0.01 54.67
C GLY A 724 -30.21 -0.68 53.59
N TRP A 725 -29.96 -1.92 53.15
CA TRP A 725 -30.91 -2.64 52.26
C TRP A 725 -31.67 -3.75 53.01
N ARG A 726 -32.83 -3.38 53.60
CA ARG A 726 -33.72 -4.31 54.31
C ARG A 726 -34.45 -5.26 53.35
N ARG A 727 -33.85 -6.40 53.00
CA ARG A 727 -34.65 -7.60 52.67
C ARG A 727 -35.15 -8.20 54.00
N PRO A 728 -36.44 -8.58 54.13
CA PRO A 728 -36.98 -9.10 55.38
C PRO A 728 -36.25 -10.38 55.82
N ALA A 729 -36.10 -10.56 57.13
CA ALA A 729 -35.49 -11.77 57.68
C ALA A 729 -36.32 -13.00 57.25
N GLY A 730 -35.65 -14.01 56.68
CA GLY A 730 -36.33 -15.17 56.09
C GLY A 730 -36.71 -15.04 54.61
N TYR A 731 -36.36 -13.95 53.92
CA TYR A 731 -36.58 -13.84 52.46
C TYR A 731 -35.87 -14.96 51.68
N VAL A 732 -36.65 -15.94 51.22
CA VAL A 732 -36.25 -16.90 50.19
C VAL A 732 -36.62 -16.31 48.85
N GLU A 733 -35.63 -16.19 47.97
CA GLU A 733 -35.85 -15.69 46.62
C GLU A 733 -36.74 -16.68 45.84
N PRO A 734 -37.83 -16.23 45.19
CA PRO A 734 -38.76 -17.15 44.54
C PRO A 734 -38.11 -17.85 43.33
N PRO A 735 -38.53 -19.08 42.98
CA PRO A 735 -37.87 -19.90 41.94
C PRO A 735 -37.69 -19.17 40.60
N VAL A 736 -38.67 -18.37 40.17
CA VAL A 736 -38.60 -17.57 38.93
C VAL A 736 -37.45 -16.56 38.96
N ALA A 737 -37.21 -15.90 40.09
CA ALA A 737 -36.10 -14.95 40.24
C ALA A 737 -34.73 -15.68 40.35
N GLN A 738 -34.71 -16.87 40.95
CA GLN A 738 -33.51 -17.72 40.96
C GLN A 738 -33.15 -18.18 39.54
N LEU A 739 -34.15 -18.62 38.76
CA LEU A 739 -34.00 -19.02 37.35
C LEU A 739 -33.55 -17.85 36.47
N ALA A 740 -34.13 -16.66 36.64
CA ALA A 740 -33.67 -15.45 35.94
C ALA A 740 -32.18 -15.16 36.22
N ARG A 741 -31.75 -15.18 37.50
CA ARG A 741 -30.34 -14.97 37.82
C ARG A 741 -29.44 -16.08 37.28
N ALA A 742 -29.87 -17.34 37.34
CA ALA A 742 -29.10 -18.46 36.81
C ALA A 742 -28.94 -18.37 35.28
N ALA A 743 -30.01 -18.02 34.56
CA ALA A 743 -29.96 -17.76 33.13
C ALA A 743 -29.02 -16.59 32.80
N ALA A 744 -29.10 -15.46 33.51
CA ALA A 744 -28.20 -14.32 33.29
C ALA A 744 -26.71 -14.66 33.54
N GLY A 745 -26.42 -15.42 34.60
CA GLY A 745 -25.06 -15.88 34.88
C GLY A 745 -24.52 -16.86 33.83
N LEU A 746 -25.38 -17.73 33.31
CA LEU A 746 -25.02 -18.69 32.27
C LEU A 746 -24.89 -18.02 30.88
N VAL A 747 -25.74 -17.05 30.52
CA VAL A 747 -25.56 -16.18 29.33
C VAL A 747 -24.19 -15.51 29.39
N ALA A 748 -23.89 -14.83 30.50
CA ALA A 748 -22.61 -14.14 30.68
C ALA A 748 -21.40 -15.09 30.59
N LEU A 749 -21.48 -16.31 31.15
CA LEU A 749 -20.44 -17.33 31.01
C LEU A 749 -20.27 -17.80 29.56
N LEU A 750 -21.37 -18.06 28.85
CA LEU A 750 -21.35 -18.50 27.46
C LEU A 750 -20.78 -17.43 26.54
N ASP A 751 -21.20 -16.17 26.69
CA ASP A 751 -20.74 -15.07 25.84
C ASP A 751 -19.27 -14.70 26.11
N MET A 752 -18.82 -14.72 27.37
CA MET A 752 -17.39 -14.58 27.69
C MET A 752 -16.55 -15.75 27.12
N GLY A 753 -17.05 -16.97 27.24
CA GLY A 753 -16.42 -18.16 26.65
C GLY A 753 -16.36 -18.09 25.12
N PHE A 754 -17.41 -17.57 24.48
CA PHE A 754 -17.46 -17.32 23.05
C PHE A 754 -16.41 -16.28 22.63
N LEU A 755 -16.34 -15.11 23.28
CA LEU A 755 -15.40 -14.06 22.93
C LEU A 755 -13.94 -14.52 23.08
N ALA A 756 -13.60 -15.21 24.18
CA ALA A 756 -12.28 -15.78 24.39
C ALA A 756 -11.94 -16.88 23.38
N GLY A 757 -12.91 -17.77 23.07
CA GLY A 757 -12.76 -18.81 22.07
C GLY A 757 -12.64 -18.26 20.65
N ALA A 758 -13.34 -17.17 20.33
CA ALA A 758 -13.31 -16.51 19.02
C ALA A 758 -11.92 -15.94 18.73
N ALA A 759 -11.36 -15.17 19.67
CA ALA A 759 -10.00 -14.63 19.57
C ALA A 759 -8.93 -15.74 19.44
N LEU A 760 -9.12 -16.90 20.07
CA LEU A 760 -8.17 -18.01 20.00
C LEU A 760 -8.30 -18.87 18.73
N LEU A 761 -9.54 -19.11 18.26
CA LEU A 761 -9.83 -20.12 17.24
C LEU A 761 -10.14 -19.52 15.86
N ILE A 762 -10.76 -18.34 15.78
CA ILE A 762 -11.17 -17.68 14.52
C ILE A 762 -10.03 -16.80 14.00
N THR A 763 -8.92 -17.45 13.65
CA THR A 763 -7.71 -16.80 13.13
C THR A 763 -7.43 -17.23 11.69
N THR A 764 -6.73 -16.41 10.91
CA THR A 764 -6.32 -16.70 9.52
C THR A 764 -5.60 -18.04 9.40
N ALA A 765 -4.74 -18.37 10.39
CA ALA A 765 -3.96 -19.61 10.41
C ALA A 765 -4.83 -20.88 10.59
N ASN A 766 -5.98 -20.75 11.26
CA ASN A 766 -6.93 -21.85 11.45
C ASN A 766 -7.93 -21.93 10.29
N LEU A 767 -8.54 -20.79 9.93
CA LEU A 767 -9.61 -20.72 8.91
C LEU A 767 -9.11 -21.09 7.52
N ARG A 768 -7.83 -20.83 7.17
CA ARG A 768 -7.28 -21.15 5.84
C ARG A 768 -7.45 -22.61 5.41
N TYR A 769 -7.57 -23.52 6.38
CA TYR A 769 -7.77 -24.96 6.15
C TYR A 769 -9.23 -25.41 6.24
N GLY A 770 -10.18 -24.46 6.23
CA GLY A 770 -11.61 -24.69 6.43
C GLY A 770 -12.05 -24.53 7.89
N VAL A 771 -13.36 -24.69 8.14
CA VAL A 771 -13.94 -24.51 9.48
C VAL A 771 -13.78 -25.78 10.32
N SER A 772 -12.84 -25.75 11.28
CA SER A 772 -12.53 -26.87 12.18
C SER A 772 -13.67 -27.21 13.15
N THR A 773 -13.69 -28.45 13.66
CA THR A 773 -14.71 -28.90 14.64
C THR A 773 -14.78 -28.01 15.89
N GLY A 774 -13.64 -27.50 16.37
CA GLY A 774 -13.59 -26.57 17.50
C GLY A 774 -14.28 -25.24 17.19
N VAL A 775 -14.05 -24.69 15.99
CA VAL A 775 -14.75 -23.47 15.52
C VAL A 775 -16.25 -23.73 15.32
N ARG A 776 -16.64 -24.89 14.76
CA ARG A 776 -18.06 -25.27 14.64
C ARG A 776 -18.75 -25.35 16.00
N ALA A 777 -18.12 -25.98 16.99
CA ALA A 777 -18.64 -26.06 18.35
C ALA A 777 -18.76 -24.68 19.01
N LEU A 778 -17.75 -23.82 18.82
CA LEU A 778 -17.78 -22.43 19.28
C LEU A 778 -18.96 -21.64 18.70
N LEU A 779 -19.28 -21.82 17.41
CA LEU A 779 -20.39 -21.13 16.74
C LEU A 779 -21.79 -21.59 17.19
N VAL A 780 -21.90 -22.69 17.94
CA VAL A 780 -23.16 -23.06 18.62
C VAL A 780 -23.40 -22.20 19.86
N VAL A 781 -22.35 -21.65 20.48
CA VAL A 781 -22.45 -20.90 21.75
C VAL A 781 -23.34 -19.65 21.63
N PRO A 782 -23.21 -18.78 20.60
CA PRO A 782 -24.12 -17.64 20.42
C PRO A 782 -25.58 -18.05 20.20
N ILE A 783 -25.84 -19.18 19.55
CA ILE A 783 -27.21 -19.69 19.32
C ILE A 783 -27.82 -20.09 20.67
N ALA A 784 -27.09 -20.89 21.46
CA ALA A 784 -27.51 -21.30 22.80
C ALA A 784 -27.70 -20.10 23.74
N SER A 785 -26.77 -19.14 23.72
CA SER A 785 -26.84 -17.91 24.53
C SER A 785 -28.03 -17.02 24.13
N THR A 786 -28.32 -16.89 22.83
CA THR A 786 -29.49 -16.16 22.33
C THR A 786 -30.79 -16.82 22.79
N THR A 787 -30.93 -18.15 22.66
CA THR A 787 -32.09 -18.88 23.16
C THR A 787 -32.27 -18.70 24.67
N LEU A 788 -31.18 -18.78 25.43
CA LEU A 788 -31.20 -18.56 26.88
C LEU A 788 -31.52 -17.10 27.25
N THR A 789 -31.12 -16.14 26.43
CA THR A 789 -31.45 -14.70 26.60
C THR A 789 -32.94 -14.45 26.39
N VAL A 790 -33.59 -15.11 25.43
CA VAL A 790 -35.06 -15.04 25.27
C VAL A 790 -35.77 -15.63 26.49
N ALA A 791 -35.30 -16.77 27.02
CA ALA A 791 -35.84 -17.34 28.26
C ALA A 791 -35.60 -16.43 29.49
N LEU A 792 -34.43 -15.80 29.57
CA LEU A 792 -34.08 -14.81 30.60
C LEU A 792 -35.08 -13.63 30.58
N LEU A 793 -35.36 -13.05 29.41
CA LEU A 793 -36.34 -11.96 29.29
C LEU A 793 -37.72 -12.36 29.81
N ALA A 794 -38.17 -13.59 29.52
CA ALA A 794 -39.43 -14.11 30.05
C ALA A 794 -39.41 -14.26 31.58
N PHE A 795 -38.34 -14.80 32.17
CA PHE A 795 -38.21 -14.92 33.62
C PHE A 795 -38.09 -13.55 34.33
N VAL A 796 -37.36 -12.60 33.73
CA VAL A 796 -37.25 -11.20 34.20
C VAL A 796 -38.63 -10.54 34.20
N PHE A 797 -39.38 -10.64 33.10
CA PHE A 797 -40.74 -10.09 33.02
C PHE A 797 -41.69 -10.71 34.06
N LEU A 798 -41.63 -12.04 34.26
CA LEU A 798 -42.44 -12.71 35.28
C LEU A 798 -42.04 -12.32 36.70
N ALA A 799 -40.75 -12.14 36.99
CA ALA A 799 -40.26 -11.68 38.28
C ALA A 799 -40.68 -10.21 38.56
N TRP A 800 -40.60 -9.36 37.54
CA TRP A 800 -41.04 -7.97 37.57
C TRP A 800 -42.56 -7.86 37.81
N ARG A 801 -43.38 -8.55 37.00
CA ARG A 801 -44.84 -8.56 37.09
C ARG A 801 -45.34 -9.05 38.45
N ARG A 802 -44.63 -10.00 39.07
CA ARG A 802 -44.94 -10.52 40.42
C ARG A 802 -44.35 -9.70 41.57
N GLY A 803 -43.70 -8.57 41.27
CA GLY A 803 -43.17 -7.65 42.28
C GLY A 803 -41.96 -8.19 43.07
N TYR A 804 -41.29 -9.23 42.58
CA TYR A 804 -40.14 -9.84 43.28
C TYR A 804 -38.90 -8.95 43.28
N TRP A 805 -38.83 -8.00 42.34
CA TRP A 805 -37.83 -6.94 42.29
C TRP A 805 -38.53 -5.56 42.32
N GLY A 806 -38.13 -4.70 43.27
CA GLY A 806 -38.65 -3.33 43.47
C GLY A 806 -37.80 -2.27 42.75
N PRO A 807 -38.20 -0.99 42.64
CA PRO A 807 -37.79 -0.05 41.56
C PRO A 807 -36.30 0.35 41.37
N ILE A 808 -35.37 -0.13 42.21
CA ILE A 808 -33.89 -0.01 42.00
C ILE A 808 -33.29 -1.37 41.58
N SER A 809 -34.12 -2.41 41.59
CA SER A 809 -33.94 -3.75 41.02
C SER A 809 -34.99 -4.08 39.92
N ARG A 810 -35.89 -3.12 39.64
CA ARG A 810 -36.54 -2.96 38.33
C ARG A 810 -35.65 -2.02 37.51
#